data_AF-A0A2N0DBC7-F1
#
_entry.id   AF-A0A2N0DBC7-F1
#
_cell.length_a   1.000
_cell.length_b   1.000
_cell.length_c   1.000
_cell.angle_alpha   90.00
_cell.angle_beta   90.00
_cell.angle_gamma   90.00
#
_symmetry.space_group_name_H-M   'P 1'
#
loop_
_entity.id
_entity.type
_entity.pdbx_description
1 polymer ?
#
loop_
_entity_poly.entity_id
_entity_poly.type
_entity_poly.pdbx_seq_one_letter_code
_entity_poly.pdbx_strand_id
1 'polypeptide(L)'
;MADRTIAACQTRQPFAAGFVLAGLCLVAFALLVLLRPRLPDDEAALDSILLWQSLMPRAVLSLIAGAALGLSGLLLQRVLRNPIADASTLGIASGAELALTLAMSFSPPLPGISRELAAFAGGLAAVAIVLALSWRRGLDPVTVALSGMIITLIASALSVAVVLARGEYAMSIYIWGAGSLSQQDWDGVISLAPRLAIGFTAAALLIRPLRVLSLDDTGARSLGVALRATRFAVLALAVWLSASVTARVGIIGFMGLAAPTIARLAGARTTGQIMIAAPLTGAGLLFFTDCITQLLGPGFTDLAPAGAATALLGGPLLLYLLPRIHSFSAVAPQSPSAFRRIRKPSAGLVVLLVALTGVIALALMVAPADDGWHIASGALFADLLPFRLPRTAAAGGAGAMLATAGFIMQRVTGNPIASPEVSGVSAGGGAGLTVALFIFGFPSPTVVLTAMALGAFTSLLIMIAIAARAQFAPERMLLAGIAISAFSMAVVTMVLAQGDMRGYTLLTWLSGSTNRAGPFDAWTAVAALAVLAAPLPFLSRWLTILPLGGSAARAFGLSVSISRLVLATIAALMTAIASYLVGPLSLTGLMAPHLARLMGFQKEAHQLAASILIGAAVLIFADWLSRVVIYPYQVPVGLFAALIGGPYLIWLLTRQQARR
;
A
#
# COMPACT_ATOMS: atom_id res chain seq x y z
N MET A 1 30.54 18.41 -21.96
CA MET A 1 30.67 18.93 -20.58
C MET A 1 29.86 18.15 -19.53
N ALA A 2 28.90 17.30 -19.91
CA ALA A 2 28.09 16.49 -18.98
C ALA A 2 28.80 15.25 -18.38
N ASP A 3 29.96 14.83 -18.93
CA ASP A 3 30.70 13.66 -18.41
C ASP A 3 31.67 13.98 -17.27
N ARG A 4 32.08 15.24 -17.08
CA ARG A 4 33.06 15.60 -16.03
C ARG A 4 32.45 15.74 -14.63
N THR A 5 31.13 15.93 -14.52
CA THR A 5 30.41 15.88 -13.23
C THR A 5 30.12 14.44 -12.76
N ILE A 6 30.30 13.44 -13.62
CA ILE A 6 30.09 12.03 -13.29
C ILE A 6 31.24 11.47 -12.42
N ALA A 7 32.45 12.00 -12.58
CA ALA A 7 33.62 11.61 -11.79
C ALA A 7 33.67 12.25 -10.39
N ALA A 8 33.13 13.47 -10.21
CA ALA A 8 33.25 14.21 -8.96
C ALA A 8 32.34 13.70 -7.81
N CYS A 9 31.37 12.82 -8.10
CA CYS A 9 30.52 12.18 -7.09
C CYS A 9 30.98 10.74 -6.74
N GLN A 10 32.17 10.32 -7.20
CA GLN A 10 32.68 8.97 -6.99
C GLN A 10 33.48 8.79 -5.68
N THR A 11 33.66 9.84 -4.87
CA THR A 11 34.54 9.85 -3.69
C THR A 11 33.83 10.12 -2.36
N ARG A 12 32.50 9.96 -2.26
CA ARG A 12 31.87 9.93 -0.93
C ARG A 12 32.14 8.57 -0.28
N GLN A 13 33.11 8.56 0.65
CA GLN A 13 33.44 7.39 1.43
C GLN A 13 32.17 6.84 2.11
N PRO A 14 31.90 5.53 1.98
CA PRO A 14 30.68 4.93 2.53
C PRO A 14 30.49 5.17 4.03
N PHE A 15 31.61 5.31 4.73
CA PHE A 15 31.67 5.44 6.17
C PHE A 15 31.11 6.76 6.70
N ALA A 16 31.19 7.87 5.96
CA ALA A 16 30.80 9.19 6.48
C ALA A 16 29.31 9.28 6.85
N ALA A 17 28.42 8.73 6.02
CA ALA A 17 26.98 8.76 6.31
C ALA A 17 26.59 7.82 7.46
N GLY A 18 27.27 6.68 7.59
CA GLY A 18 27.08 5.75 8.71
C GLY A 18 27.51 6.36 10.04
N PHE A 19 28.66 7.06 10.07
CA PHE A 19 29.12 7.77 11.26
C PHE A 19 28.19 8.92 11.66
N VAL A 20 27.60 9.64 10.70
CA VAL A 20 26.60 10.67 10.99
C VAL A 20 25.37 10.06 11.66
N LEU A 21 24.81 8.97 11.12
CA LEU A 21 23.66 8.30 11.74
C LEU A 21 23.99 7.79 13.15
N ALA A 22 25.15 7.17 13.33
CA ALA A 22 25.61 6.69 14.64
C ALA A 22 25.78 7.85 15.64
N GLY A 23 26.38 8.96 15.22
CA GLY A 23 26.52 10.17 16.03
C GLY A 23 25.16 10.76 16.44
N LEU A 24 24.21 10.85 15.50
CA LEU A 24 22.84 11.29 15.79
C LEU A 24 22.13 10.36 16.79
N CYS A 25 22.30 9.04 16.66
CA CYS A 25 21.75 8.08 17.61
C CYS A 25 22.34 8.27 19.02
N LEU A 26 23.66 8.40 19.12
CA LEU A 26 24.35 8.60 20.40
C LEU A 26 23.92 9.90 21.08
N VAL A 27 23.83 11.00 20.33
CA VAL A 27 23.36 12.30 20.85
C VAL A 27 21.91 12.22 21.29
N ALA A 28 21.02 11.64 20.48
CA ALA A 28 19.61 11.50 20.82
C ALA A 28 19.41 10.64 22.09
N PHE A 29 20.15 9.54 22.21
CA PHE A 29 20.09 8.68 23.39
C PHE A 29 20.66 9.36 24.64
N ALA A 30 21.80 10.05 24.51
CA ALA A 30 22.37 10.82 25.62
C ALA A 30 21.40 11.88 26.11
N LEU A 31 20.76 12.63 25.20
CA LEU A 31 19.72 13.59 25.53
C LEU A 31 18.54 12.93 26.23
N LEU A 32 18.10 11.75 25.77
CA LEU A 32 16.99 11.02 26.36
C LEU A 32 17.30 10.58 27.80
N VAL A 33 18.52 10.07 28.03
CA VAL A 33 18.97 9.67 29.38
C VAL A 33 19.15 10.88 30.31
N LEU A 34 19.60 12.03 29.78
CA LEU A 34 19.82 13.26 30.54
C LEU A 34 18.51 13.99 30.88
N LEU A 35 17.57 14.04 29.93
CA LEU A 35 16.28 14.74 30.03
C LEU A 35 15.15 13.85 30.56
N ARG A 36 15.44 12.60 30.92
CA ARG A 36 14.41 11.72 31.49
C ARG A 36 13.81 12.35 32.75
N PRO A 37 12.49 12.23 32.97
CA PRO A 37 11.88 12.64 34.24
C PRO A 37 12.56 11.88 35.38
N ARG A 38 13.26 12.59 36.27
CA ARG A 38 13.81 12.00 37.49
C ARG A 38 12.77 12.13 38.59
N LEU A 39 12.54 11.02 39.28
CA LEU A 39 11.75 11.03 40.50
C LEU A 39 12.56 11.70 41.63
N PRO A 40 11.90 12.22 42.68
CA PRO A 40 12.59 12.72 43.87
C PRO A 40 13.59 11.70 44.42
N ASP A 41 14.68 12.16 45.05
CA ASP A 41 15.80 11.29 45.48
C ASP A 41 15.36 10.15 46.43
N ASP A 42 14.25 10.32 47.15
CA ASP A 42 13.64 9.29 48.01
C ASP A 42 13.09 8.08 47.23
N GLU A 43 12.96 8.19 45.90
CA GLU A 43 12.47 7.14 44.99
C GLU A 43 13.56 6.61 44.04
N ALA A 44 14.84 6.71 44.39
CA ALA A 44 15.98 6.28 43.56
C ALA A 44 15.86 4.82 43.04
N ALA A 45 15.24 3.94 43.83
CA ALA A 45 14.97 2.57 43.42
C ALA A 45 14.00 2.50 42.22
N LEU A 46 12.97 3.35 42.19
CA LEU A 46 11.99 3.40 41.11
C LEU A 46 12.59 4.02 39.83
N ASP A 47 13.43 5.07 39.95
CA ASP A 47 14.18 5.61 38.79
C ASP A 47 15.10 4.55 38.17
N SER A 48 15.74 3.72 39.01
CA SER A 48 16.58 2.61 38.53
C SER A 48 15.76 1.54 37.78
N ILE A 49 14.55 1.23 38.25
CA ILE A 49 13.63 0.29 37.61
C ILE A 49 13.16 0.85 36.27
N LEU A 50 12.75 2.13 36.20
CA LEU A 50 12.32 2.76 34.96
C LEU A 50 13.45 2.76 33.90
N LEU A 51 14.68 3.05 34.32
CA LEU A 51 15.84 3.00 33.43
C LEU A 51 16.09 1.59 32.89
N TRP A 52 16.17 0.59 33.77
CA TRP A 52 16.62 -0.76 33.41
C TRP A 52 15.53 -1.71 32.92
N GLN A 53 14.26 -1.46 33.26
CA GLN A 53 13.12 -2.31 32.87
C GLN A 53 12.20 -1.67 31.83
N SER A 54 12.30 -0.36 31.59
CA SER A 54 11.50 0.31 30.55
C SER A 54 12.38 0.91 29.44
N LEU A 55 13.26 1.85 29.80
CA LEU A 55 14.04 2.62 28.81
C LEU A 55 15.09 1.75 28.09
N MET A 56 15.90 0.99 28.82
CA MET A 56 16.97 0.16 28.25
C MET A 56 16.43 -1.00 27.38
N PRO A 57 15.41 -1.78 27.81
CA PRO A 57 14.81 -2.80 26.95
C PRO A 57 14.21 -2.22 25.67
N ARG A 58 13.50 -1.09 25.76
CA ARG A 58 12.93 -0.40 24.59
C ARG A 58 14.02 0.05 23.60
N ALA A 59 15.09 0.65 24.11
CA ALA A 59 16.26 1.05 23.32
C ALA A 59 16.87 -0.14 22.56
N VAL A 60 17.19 -1.23 23.27
CA VAL A 60 17.79 -2.43 22.67
C VAL A 60 16.83 -3.12 21.69
N LEU A 61 15.55 -3.20 22.05
CA LEU A 61 14.51 -3.77 21.20
C LEU A 61 14.37 -3.01 19.88
N SER A 62 14.41 -1.68 19.90
CA SER A 62 14.33 -0.87 18.69
C SER A 62 15.52 -1.12 17.73
N LEU A 63 16.72 -1.34 18.27
CA LEU A 63 17.90 -1.72 17.48
C LEU A 63 17.72 -3.10 16.84
N ILE A 64 17.26 -4.09 17.61
CA ILE A 64 17.06 -5.47 17.15
C ILE A 64 15.95 -5.53 16.10
N ALA A 65 14.79 -4.91 16.38
CA ALA A 65 13.65 -4.86 15.47
C ALA A 65 14.03 -4.13 14.17
N GLY A 66 14.73 -3.00 14.27
CA GLY A 66 15.21 -2.23 13.12
C GLY A 66 16.19 -3.03 12.26
N ALA A 67 17.11 -3.78 12.88
CA ALA A 67 18.03 -4.67 12.18
C ALA A 67 17.31 -5.81 11.46
N ALA A 68 16.35 -6.46 12.12
CA ALA A 68 15.57 -7.55 11.55
C ALA A 68 14.72 -7.07 10.35
N LEU A 69 14.05 -5.92 10.47
CA LEU A 69 13.26 -5.33 9.38
C LEU A 69 14.17 -4.85 8.23
N GLY A 70 15.33 -4.27 8.53
CA GLY A 70 16.33 -3.88 7.53
C GLY A 70 16.88 -5.07 6.75
N LEU A 71 17.16 -6.19 7.43
CA LEU A 71 17.57 -7.45 6.79
C LEU A 71 16.46 -8.04 5.95
N SER A 72 15.24 -8.14 6.50
CA SER A 72 14.08 -8.67 5.79
C SER A 72 13.80 -7.86 4.53
N GLY A 73 13.75 -6.53 4.63
CA GLY A 73 13.55 -5.64 3.48
C GLY A 73 14.61 -5.82 2.39
N LEU A 74 15.89 -5.97 2.76
CA LEU A 74 16.95 -6.29 1.80
C LEU A 74 16.68 -7.60 1.07
N LEU A 75 16.35 -8.67 1.80
CA LEU A 75 16.08 -9.99 1.25
C LEU A 75 14.87 -9.95 0.30
N LEU A 76 13.79 -9.26 0.69
CA LEU A 76 12.60 -9.05 -0.13
C LEU A 76 12.90 -8.28 -1.41
N GLN A 77 13.63 -7.16 -1.32
CA GLN A 77 14.02 -6.37 -2.49
C GLN A 77 14.87 -7.18 -3.48
N ARG A 78 15.74 -8.07 -2.97
CA ARG A 78 16.58 -8.93 -3.80
C ARG A 78 15.80 -10.04 -4.48
N VAL A 79 15.00 -10.79 -3.72
CA VAL A 79 14.25 -11.93 -4.28
C VAL A 79 13.14 -11.48 -5.22
N LEU A 80 12.48 -10.35 -4.92
CA LEU A 80 11.43 -9.79 -5.76
C LEU A 80 11.96 -8.88 -6.88
N ARG A 81 13.27 -8.65 -6.94
CA ARG A 81 13.91 -7.70 -7.88
C ARG A 81 13.18 -6.36 -7.96
N ASN A 82 12.74 -5.88 -6.80
CA ASN A 82 11.89 -4.72 -6.70
C ASN A 82 12.37 -3.84 -5.53
N PRO A 83 12.89 -2.62 -5.78
CA PRO A 83 13.38 -1.75 -4.72
C PRO A 83 12.27 -1.26 -3.77
N ILE A 84 11.00 -1.37 -4.18
CA ILE A 84 9.84 -1.04 -3.34
C ILE A 84 9.25 -2.23 -2.60
N ALA A 85 9.91 -3.39 -2.62
CA ALA A 85 9.47 -4.53 -1.83
C ALA A 85 9.65 -4.26 -0.34
N ASP A 86 8.57 -4.47 0.41
CA ASP A 86 8.52 -4.39 1.86
C ASP A 86 7.64 -5.52 2.41
N ALA A 87 7.80 -5.88 3.68
CA ALA A 87 7.01 -6.95 4.29
C ALA A 87 5.50 -6.69 4.25
N SER A 88 5.09 -5.42 4.38
CA SER A 88 3.69 -5.00 4.24
C SER A 88 3.11 -5.31 2.84
N THR A 89 3.95 -5.34 1.80
CA THR A 89 3.51 -5.62 0.42
C THR A 89 3.25 -7.10 0.13
N LEU A 90 3.71 -8.01 1.00
CA LEU A 90 3.49 -9.46 0.87
C LEU A 90 2.29 -9.98 1.65
N GLY A 91 1.58 -9.12 2.39
CA GLY A 91 0.43 -9.53 3.21
C GLY A 91 0.78 -10.05 4.59
N ILE A 92 2.06 -10.01 5.00
CA ILE A 92 2.50 -10.47 6.35
C ILE A 92 1.81 -9.65 7.43
N ALA A 93 1.89 -8.32 7.32
CA ALA A 93 1.33 -7.39 8.29
C ALA A 93 -0.21 -7.48 8.36
N SER A 94 -0.90 -7.43 7.22
CA SER A 94 -2.37 -7.56 7.16
C SER A 94 -2.86 -8.93 7.62
N GLY A 95 -2.10 -10.00 7.36
CA GLY A 95 -2.44 -11.35 7.84
C GLY A 95 -2.32 -11.47 9.36
N ALA A 96 -1.27 -10.88 9.93
CA ALA A 96 -1.07 -10.81 11.38
C ALA A 96 -2.17 -9.99 12.06
N GLU A 97 -2.50 -8.83 11.48
CA GLU A 97 -3.59 -7.97 11.96
C GLU A 97 -4.95 -8.69 11.90
N LEU A 98 -5.29 -9.30 10.76
CA LEU A 98 -6.54 -10.07 10.62
C LEU A 98 -6.62 -11.20 11.65
N ALA A 99 -5.55 -11.95 11.87
CA ALA A 99 -5.56 -13.03 12.85
C ALA A 99 -5.74 -12.52 14.28
N LEU A 100 -5.13 -11.38 14.62
CA LEU A 100 -5.34 -10.73 15.91
C LEU A 100 -6.77 -10.23 16.07
N THR A 101 -7.32 -9.57 15.04
CA THR A 101 -8.70 -9.11 14.99
C THR A 101 -9.66 -10.29 15.19
N LEU A 102 -9.48 -11.40 14.46
CA LEU A 102 -10.32 -12.58 14.61
C LEU A 102 -10.19 -13.22 16.00
N ALA A 103 -8.97 -13.33 16.53
CA ALA A 103 -8.72 -13.88 17.85
C ALA A 103 -9.40 -13.04 18.94
N MET A 104 -9.31 -11.71 18.87
CA MET A 104 -9.94 -10.80 19.83
C MET A 104 -11.47 -10.74 19.68
N SER A 105 -11.99 -10.85 18.45
CA SER A 105 -13.42 -10.67 18.16
C SER A 105 -14.27 -11.94 18.24
N PHE A 106 -13.69 -13.12 18.08
CA PHE A 106 -14.43 -14.40 18.03
C PHE A 106 -13.99 -15.42 19.06
N SER A 107 -12.85 -15.25 19.70
CA SER A 107 -12.43 -16.11 20.81
C SER A 107 -12.72 -15.38 22.13
N PRO A 108 -13.53 -15.96 23.05
CA PRO A 108 -13.20 -15.81 24.46
C PRO A 108 -11.74 -16.23 24.60
N PRO A 109 -10.87 -15.57 25.39
CA PRO A 109 -9.45 -15.90 25.45
C PRO A 109 -9.30 -17.40 25.68
N LEU A 110 -8.97 -18.17 24.63
CA LEU A 110 -8.65 -19.57 24.75
C LEU A 110 -7.44 -19.57 25.67
N PRO A 111 -7.52 -20.17 26.87
CA PRO A 111 -6.42 -20.10 27.84
C PRO A 111 -5.16 -20.66 27.16
N GLY A 112 -4.19 -19.78 26.85
CA GLY A 112 -2.90 -20.18 26.31
C GLY A 112 -2.52 -19.69 24.90
N ILE A 113 -3.42 -19.12 24.08
CA ILE A 113 -2.99 -18.50 22.80
C ILE A 113 -2.57 -17.05 23.06
N SER A 114 -1.26 -16.78 23.04
CA SER A 114 -0.74 -15.42 23.15
C SER A 114 -1.07 -14.60 21.90
N ARG A 115 -1.28 -13.28 22.08
CA ARG A 115 -1.48 -12.31 20.97
C ARG A 115 -0.37 -12.42 19.91
N GLU A 116 0.85 -12.67 20.37
CA GLU A 116 2.02 -12.85 19.51
C GLU A 116 1.91 -14.08 18.63
N LEU A 117 1.50 -15.23 19.19
CA LEU A 117 1.38 -16.46 18.42
C LEU A 117 0.28 -16.34 17.36
N ALA A 118 -0.85 -15.70 17.71
CA ALA A 118 -1.93 -15.42 16.76
C ALA A 118 -1.45 -14.52 15.61
N ALA A 119 -0.78 -13.41 15.93
CA ALA A 119 -0.23 -12.50 14.93
C ALA A 119 0.84 -13.19 14.04
N PHE A 120 1.75 -13.94 14.64
CA PHE A 120 2.80 -14.68 13.93
C PHE A 120 2.20 -15.73 12.98
N ALA A 121 1.24 -16.52 13.46
CA ALA A 121 0.54 -17.54 12.67
C ALA A 121 -0.25 -16.92 11.52
N GLY A 122 -0.96 -15.80 11.76
CA GLY A 122 -1.68 -15.06 10.73
C GLY A 122 -0.78 -14.54 9.61
N GLY A 123 0.36 -13.96 9.97
CA GLY A 123 1.35 -13.48 9.01
C GLY A 123 1.95 -14.61 8.16
N LEU A 124 2.26 -15.76 8.79
CA LEU A 124 2.72 -16.94 8.06
C LEU A 124 1.66 -17.55 7.16
N ALA A 125 0.40 -17.62 7.61
CA ALA A 125 -0.72 -18.14 6.83
C ALA A 125 -0.97 -17.29 5.57
N ALA A 126 -0.94 -15.95 5.69
CA ALA A 126 -1.06 -15.06 4.55
C ALA A 126 0.03 -15.32 3.50
N VAL A 127 1.28 -15.47 3.93
CA VAL A 127 2.39 -15.78 3.01
C VAL A 127 2.29 -17.19 2.43
N ALA A 128 1.85 -18.18 3.20
CA ALA A 128 1.63 -19.54 2.70
C ALA A 128 0.64 -19.53 1.54
N ILE A 129 -0.43 -18.73 1.63
CA ILE A 129 -1.39 -18.52 0.53
C ILE A 129 -0.69 -17.87 -0.67
N VAL A 130 0.10 -16.82 -0.47
CA VAL A 130 0.87 -16.16 -1.55
C VAL A 130 1.81 -17.14 -2.26
N LEU A 131 2.53 -17.97 -1.49
CA LEU A 131 3.43 -18.99 -2.02
C LEU A 131 2.65 -20.09 -2.77
N ALA A 132 1.51 -20.54 -2.24
CA ALA A 132 0.67 -21.53 -2.90
C ALA A 132 0.15 -21.03 -4.26
N LEU A 133 -0.31 -19.76 -4.33
CA LEU A 133 -0.81 -19.14 -5.55
C LEU A 133 0.29 -18.89 -6.60
N SER A 134 1.54 -18.73 -6.17
CA SER A 134 2.70 -18.48 -7.04
C SER A 134 3.57 -19.72 -7.32
N TRP A 135 3.31 -20.84 -6.64
CA TRP A 135 4.14 -22.05 -6.72
C TRP A 135 4.27 -22.61 -8.13
N ARG A 136 3.14 -22.68 -8.86
CA ARG A 136 3.09 -23.17 -10.24
C ARG A 136 3.95 -22.34 -11.20
N ARG A 137 4.28 -21.09 -10.84
CA ARG A 137 5.13 -20.20 -11.63
C ARG A 137 6.58 -20.15 -11.16
N GLY A 138 6.98 -21.06 -10.28
CA GLY A 138 8.33 -21.05 -9.73
C GLY A 138 8.66 -19.79 -8.94
N LEU A 139 7.67 -19.25 -8.22
CA LEU A 139 7.80 -18.06 -7.38
C LEU A 139 8.31 -16.85 -8.18
N ASP A 140 7.77 -16.65 -9.38
CA ASP A 140 8.06 -15.47 -10.20
C ASP A 140 7.83 -14.17 -9.39
N PRO A 141 8.81 -13.25 -9.32
CA PRO A 141 8.75 -12.05 -8.50
C PRO A 141 7.50 -11.19 -8.66
N VAL A 142 7.07 -10.97 -9.91
CA VAL A 142 5.90 -10.15 -10.22
C VAL A 142 4.64 -10.84 -9.71
N THR A 143 4.55 -12.15 -9.93
CA THR A 143 3.42 -12.96 -9.45
C THR A 143 3.32 -12.97 -7.93
N VAL A 144 4.45 -13.15 -7.25
CA VAL A 144 4.52 -13.15 -5.77
C VAL A 144 4.09 -11.79 -5.22
N ALA A 145 4.62 -10.69 -5.77
CA ALA A 145 4.29 -9.33 -5.32
C ALA A 145 2.80 -8.99 -5.55
N LEU A 146 2.24 -9.33 -6.72
CA LEU A 146 0.82 -9.09 -7.01
C LEU A 146 -0.10 -9.95 -6.13
N SER A 147 0.25 -11.22 -5.91
CA SER A 147 -0.52 -12.09 -5.01
C SER A 147 -0.46 -11.57 -3.57
N GLY A 148 0.72 -11.12 -3.11
CA GLY A 148 0.91 -10.47 -1.81
C GLY A 148 0.01 -9.26 -1.64
N MET A 149 0.03 -8.31 -2.58
CA MET A 149 -0.82 -7.11 -2.55
C MET A 149 -2.31 -7.45 -2.48
N ILE A 150 -2.76 -8.49 -3.18
CA ILE A 150 -4.15 -8.93 -3.13
C ILE A 150 -4.50 -9.50 -1.76
N ILE A 151 -3.63 -10.33 -1.18
CA ILE A 151 -3.83 -10.87 0.16
C ILE A 151 -3.81 -9.75 1.21
N THR A 152 -2.91 -8.75 1.09
CA THR A 152 -2.92 -7.54 1.91
C THR A 152 -4.29 -6.87 1.89
N LEU A 153 -4.82 -6.59 0.69
CA LEU A 153 -6.09 -5.87 0.53
C LEU A 153 -7.28 -6.67 1.08
N ILE A 154 -7.35 -7.98 0.81
CA ILE A 154 -8.42 -8.84 1.32
C ILE A 154 -8.35 -8.94 2.85
N ALA A 155 -7.16 -9.18 3.41
CA ALA A 155 -6.98 -9.34 4.84
C ALA A 155 -7.26 -8.04 5.61
N SER A 156 -6.80 -6.88 5.11
CA SER A 156 -7.11 -5.59 5.71
C SER A 156 -8.59 -5.26 5.62
N ALA A 157 -9.24 -5.51 4.47
CA ALA A 157 -10.67 -5.24 4.33
C ALA A 157 -11.53 -6.17 5.23
N LEU A 158 -11.11 -7.41 5.42
CA LEU A 158 -11.77 -8.34 6.35
C LEU A 158 -11.53 -7.95 7.81
N SER A 159 -10.32 -7.51 8.17
CA SER A 159 -10.02 -6.96 9.50
C SER A 159 -10.96 -5.80 9.84
N VAL A 160 -11.05 -4.83 8.92
CA VAL A 160 -11.93 -3.66 9.09
C VAL A 160 -13.41 -4.08 9.15
N ALA A 161 -13.86 -5.02 8.32
CA ALA A 161 -15.23 -5.52 8.39
C ALA A 161 -15.58 -6.15 9.75
N VAL A 162 -14.67 -6.95 10.32
CA VAL A 162 -14.85 -7.55 11.65
C VAL A 162 -14.87 -6.49 12.74
N VAL A 163 -13.96 -5.51 12.66
CA VAL A 163 -13.90 -4.38 13.60
C VAL A 163 -15.19 -3.57 13.58
N LEU A 164 -15.72 -3.21 12.40
CA LEU A 164 -17.00 -2.48 12.31
C LEU A 164 -18.19 -3.32 12.79
N ALA A 165 -18.17 -4.64 12.57
CA ALA A 165 -19.27 -5.52 12.98
C ALA A 165 -19.34 -5.73 14.49
N ARG A 166 -18.20 -5.76 15.18
CA ARG A 166 -18.13 -6.00 16.63
C ARG A 166 -18.04 -4.72 17.46
N GLY A 167 -17.40 -3.66 16.95
CA GLY A 167 -17.20 -2.38 17.63
C GLY A 167 -16.24 -2.43 18.84
N GLU A 168 -16.30 -3.50 19.61
CA GLU A 168 -15.43 -3.80 20.75
C GLU A 168 -14.01 -4.15 20.24
N TYR A 169 -12.98 -3.61 20.89
CA TYR A 169 -11.55 -3.84 20.59
C TYR A 169 -10.94 -3.08 19.39
N ALA A 170 -11.71 -2.25 18.67
CA ALA A 170 -11.19 -1.45 17.55
C ALA A 170 -9.91 -0.68 17.94
N MET A 171 -9.95 0.08 19.04
CA MET A 171 -8.80 0.83 19.54
C MET A 171 -7.58 -0.05 19.81
N SER A 172 -7.76 -1.20 20.48
CA SER A 172 -6.64 -2.08 20.85
C SER A 172 -5.94 -2.70 19.62
N ILE A 173 -6.70 -2.98 18.56
CA ILE A 173 -6.20 -3.51 17.29
C ILE A 173 -5.40 -2.42 16.56
N TYR A 174 -5.89 -1.16 16.53
CA TYR A 174 -5.20 -0.07 15.85
C TYR A 174 -3.96 0.43 16.60
N ILE A 175 -3.97 0.48 17.93
CA ILE A 175 -2.75 0.81 18.71
C ILE A 175 -1.67 -0.24 18.44
N TRP A 176 -2.04 -1.53 18.38
CA TRP A 176 -1.11 -2.58 18.00
C TRP A 176 -0.67 -2.47 16.53
N GLY A 177 -1.62 -2.20 15.62
CA GLY A 177 -1.38 -2.02 14.18
C GLY A 177 -0.54 -0.79 13.85
N ALA A 178 -0.49 0.21 14.71
CA ALA A 178 0.39 1.38 14.56
C ALA A 178 1.85 1.11 15.01
N GLY A 179 2.10 -0.03 15.65
CA GLY A 179 3.39 -0.46 16.15
C GLY A 179 3.82 0.27 17.44
N SER A 180 4.17 -0.47 18.48
CA SER A 180 4.60 0.07 19.77
C SER A 180 5.89 -0.57 20.26
N LEU A 181 6.88 0.28 20.54
CA LEU A 181 8.16 -0.10 21.17
C LEU A 181 8.13 0.02 22.69
N SER A 182 6.98 0.34 23.29
CA SER A 182 6.85 0.39 24.75
C SER A 182 7.10 -1.00 25.35
N GLN A 183 8.01 -1.09 26.32
CA GLN A 183 8.38 -2.33 26.99
C GLN A 183 8.30 -2.15 28.51
N GLN A 184 8.00 -3.24 29.19
CA GLN A 184 7.93 -3.31 30.66
C GLN A 184 8.99 -4.27 31.24
N ASP A 185 9.68 -5.02 30.37
CA ASP A 185 10.69 -6.02 30.72
C ASP A 185 11.63 -6.29 29.53
N TRP A 186 12.56 -7.23 29.72
CA TRP A 186 13.52 -7.68 28.70
C TRP A 186 12.99 -8.80 27.79
N ASP A 187 11.75 -9.24 27.96
CA ASP A 187 11.22 -10.42 27.24
C ASP A 187 11.20 -10.21 25.72
N GLY A 188 10.90 -8.99 25.26
CA GLY A 188 10.98 -8.64 23.83
C GLY A 188 12.39 -8.77 23.25
N VAL A 189 13.40 -8.39 24.03
CA VAL A 189 14.80 -8.52 23.63
C VAL A 189 15.22 -9.99 23.62
N ILE A 190 14.91 -10.73 24.68
CA ILE A 190 15.26 -12.15 24.85
C ILE A 190 14.60 -13.01 23.76
N SER A 191 13.38 -12.67 23.35
CA SER A 191 12.65 -13.40 22.31
C SER A 191 13.14 -13.07 20.88
N LEU A 192 13.47 -11.82 20.57
CA LEU A 192 13.85 -11.39 19.22
C LEU A 192 15.36 -11.47 18.92
N ALA A 193 16.24 -11.25 19.90
CA ALA A 193 17.70 -11.34 19.72
C ALA A 193 18.16 -12.68 19.10
N PRO A 194 17.76 -13.87 19.63
CA PRO A 194 18.16 -15.14 19.03
C PRO A 194 17.59 -15.32 17.63
N ARG A 195 16.36 -14.83 17.38
CA ARG A 195 15.73 -14.91 16.06
C ARG A 195 16.49 -14.07 15.03
N LEU A 196 16.93 -12.87 15.40
CA LEU A 196 17.79 -12.03 14.55
C LEU A 196 19.14 -12.72 14.28
N ALA A 197 19.78 -13.31 15.29
CA ALA A 197 21.06 -14.00 15.13
C ALA A 197 20.94 -15.20 14.17
N ILE A 198 19.91 -16.03 14.33
CA ILE A 198 19.59 -17.13 13.41
C ILE A 198 19.30 -16.58 12.01
N GLY A 199 18.57 -15.46 11.91
CA GLY A 199 18.25 -14.88 10.62
C GLY A 199 19.47 -14.33 9.88
N PHE A 200 20.39 -13.69 10.60
CA PHE A 200 21.62 -13.16 10.05
C PHE A 200 22.56 -14.29 9.61
N THR A 201 22.69 -15.35 10.40
CA THR A 201 23.49 -16.53 10.04
C THR A 201 22.90 -17.24 8.82
N ALA A 202 21.58 -17.47 8.78
CA ALA A 202 20.91 -18.04 7.61
C ALA A 202 21.08 -17.16 6.35
N ALA A 203 20.97 -15.83 6.49
CA ALA A 203 21.21 -14.90 5.40
C ALA A 203 22.66 -14.98 4.90
N ALA A 204 23.64 -15.06 5.81
CA ALA A 204 25.06 -15.21 5.50
C ALA A 204 25.34 -16.51 4.71
N LEU A 205 24.68 -17.62 5.05
CA LEU A 205 24.76 -18.87 4.29
C LEU A 205 24.20 -18.72 2.87
N LEU A 206 23.18 -17.87 2.68
CA LEU A 206 22.55 -17.58 1.39
C LEU A 206 23.29 -16.49 0.57
N ILE A 207 24.43 -15.98 1.02
CA ILE A 207 25.12 -14.86 0.37
C ILE A 207 25.52 -15.15 -1.09
N ARG A 208 25.93 -16.38 -1.40
CA ARG A 208 26.33 -16.79 -2.76
C ARG A 208 25.11 -16.81 -3.70
N PRO A 209 24.01 -17.54 -3.38
CA PRO A 209 22.77 -17.46 -4.17
C PRO A 209 22.22 -16.03 -4.31
N LEU A 210 22.28 -15.21 -3.26
CA LEU A 210 21.83 -13.81 -3.30
C LEU A 210 22.64 -12.94 -4.28
N ARG A 211 23.94 -13.20 -4.45
CA ARG A 211 24.77 -12.54 -5.48
C ARG A 211 24.36 -12.97 -6.89
N VAL A 212 23.99 -14.23 -7.09
CA VAL A 212 23.57 -14.72 -8.41
C VAL A 212 22.16 -14.21 -8.76
N LEU A 213 21.28 -14.04 -7.77
CA LEU A 213 19.92 -13.50 -7.98
C LEU A 213 19.89 -12.05 -8.52
N SER A 214 20.99 -11.30 -8.46
CA SER A 214 21.08 -10.00 -9.13
C SER A 214 21.23 -10.10 -10.66
N LEU A 215 21.58 -11.27 -11.18
CA LEU A 215 21.54 -11.58 -12.61
C LEU A 215 20.12 -11.93 -13.05
N ASP A 216 19.89 -12.02 -14.36
CA ASP A 216 18.63 -12.47 -14.95
C ASP A 216 18.36 -13.95 -14.65
N ASP A 217 17.11 -14.41 -14.85
CA ASP A 217 16.72 -15.79 -14.53
C ASP A 217 17.50 -16.83 -15.35
N THR A 218 17.83 -16.49 -16.59
CA THR A 218 18.64 -17.30 -17.51
C THR A 218 20.09 -17.39 -17.05
N GLY A 219 20.73 -16.26 -16.71
CA GLY A 219 22.08 -16.25 -16.17
C GLY A 219 22.20 -16.91 -14.80
N ALA A 220 21.17 -16.80 -13.95
CA ALA A 220 21.16 -17.48 -12.66
C ALA A 220 21.07 -19.01 -12.80
N ARG A 221 20.26 -19.50 -13.76
CA ARG A 221 20.13 -20.94 -14.03
C ARG A 221 21.38 -21.53 -14.66
N SER A 222 22.02 -20.82 -15.59
CA SER A 222 23.27 -21.30 -16.22
C SER A 222 24.43 -21.41 -15.23
N LEU A 223 24.41 -20.63 -14.15
CA LEU A 223 25.34 -20.73 -13.02
C LEU A 223 24.96 -21.81 -11.99
N GLY A 224 23.96 -22.65 -12.28
CA GLY A 224 23.59 -23.82 -11.46
C GLY A 224 22.73 -23.52 -10.23
N VAL A 225 22.18 -22.31 -10.09
CA VAL A 225 21.33 -21.97 -8.95
C VAL A 225 19.91 -22.53 -9.13
N ALA A 226 19.45 -23.32 -8.16
CA ALA A 226 18.08 -23.81 -8.07
C ALA A 226 17.12 -22.66 -7.72
N LEU A 227 16.74 -21.87 -8.73
CA LEU A 227 16.01 -20.61 -8.60
C LEU A 227 14.77 -20.70 -7.70
N ARG A 228 13.96 -21.76 -7.84
CA ARG A 228 12.74 -21.97 -7.02
C ARG A 228 13.08 -22.17 -5.54
N ALA A 229 14.04 -23.05 -5.24
CA ALA A 229 14.46 -23.36 -3.88
C ALA A 229 15.12 -22.14 -3.22
N THR A 230 15.99 -21.44 -3.95
CA THR A 230 16.61 -20.20 -3.45
C THR A 230 15.57 -19.11 -3.17
N ARG A 231 14.63 -18.89 -4.09
CA ARG A 231 13.55 -17.91 -3.88
C ARG A 231 12.70 -18.26 -2.67
N PHE A 232 12.32 -19.54 -2.52
CA PHE A 232 11.59 -20.02 -1.36
C PHE A 232 12.36 -19.79 -0.07
N ALA A 233 13.64 -20.18 -0.01
CA ALA A 233 14.48 -20.01 1.18
C ALA A 233 14.64 -18.53 1.58
N VAL A 234 14.91 -17.65 0.62
CA VAL A 234 15.06 -16.20 0.87
C VAL A 234 13.72 -15.58 1.30
N LEU A 235 12.61 -15.94 0.66
CA LEU A 235 11.28 -15.47 1.06
C LEU A 235 10.91 -15.97 2.46
N ALA A 236 11.08 -17.25 2.73
CA ALA A 236 10.78 -17.85 4.04
C ALA A 236 11.58 -17.17 5.17
N LEU A 237 12.88 -16.93 4.95
CA LEU A 237 13.74 -16.24 5.90
C LEU A 237 13.29 -14.80 6.14
N ALA A 238 13.03 -14.05 5.07
CA ALA A 238 12.59 -12.66 5.16
C ALA A 238 11.24 -12.54 5.88
N VAL A 239 10.31 -13.45 5.54
CA VAL A 239 8.97 -13.53 6.14
C VAL A 239 9.07 -13.87 7.62
N TRP A 240 9.89 -14.85 7.98
CA TRP A 240 10.09 -15.26 9.36
C TRP A 240 10.63 -14.12 10.24
N LEU A 241 11.62 -13.38 9.73
CA LEU A 241 12.16 -12.20 10.42
C LEU A 241 11.11 -11.10 10.58
N SER A 242 10.41 -10.75 9.51
CA SER A 242 9.39 -9.69 9.59
C SER A 242 8.21 -10.09 10.46
N ALA A 243 7.68 -11.30 10.31
CA ALA A 243 6.55 -11.78 11.11
C ALA A 243 6.92 -11.86 12.60
N SER A 244 8.16 -12.22 12.93
CA SER A 244 8.65 -12.21 14.31
C SER A 244 8.61 -10.80 14.92
N VAL A 245 9.10 -9.79 14.19
CA VAL A 245 9.06 -8.40 14.65
C VAL A 245 7.61 -7.90 14.73
N THR A 246 6.80 -8.15 13.71
CA THR A 246 5.40 -7.72 13.67
C THR A 246 4.58 -8.31 14.80
N ALA A 247 4.79 -9.59 15.14
CA ALA A 247 4.10 -10.24 16.24
C ALA A 247 4.39 -9.58 17.60
N ARG A 248 5.65 -9.18 17.85
CA ARG A 248 6.08 -8.64 19.15
C ARG A 248 5.85 -7.13 19.28
N VAL A 249 6.12 -6.37 18.22
CA VAL A 249 6.18 -4.89 18.26
C VAL A 249 5.03 -4.25 17.46
N GLY A 250 4.24 -5.04 16.73
CA GLY A 250 3.22 -4.53 15.81
C GLY A 250 3.79 -4.10 14.46
N ILE A 251 2.99 -3.41 13.65
CA ILE A 251 3.36 -3.10 12.27
C ILE A 251 4.26 -1.86 12.25
N ILE A 252 5.55 -2.06 11.96
CA ILE A 252 6.50 -0.97 11.66
C ILE A 252 6.73 -0.96 10.15
N GLY A 253 6.08 -0.01 9.47
CA GLY A 253 6.22 0.20 8.04
C GLY A 253 7.51 0.94 7.65
N PHE A 254 7.74 1.08 6.35
CA PHE A 254 8.80 1.91 5.75
C PHE A 254 10.25 1.42 5.95
N MET A 255 10.57 0.75 7.05
CA MET A 255 11.96 0.39 7.38
C MET A 255 12.60 -0.57 6.38
N GLY A 256 11.84 -1.53 5.85
CA GLY A 256 12.31 -2.45 4.82
C GLY A 256 12.63 -1.77 3.48
N LEU A 257 12.05 -0.59 3.22
CA LEU A 257 12.34 0.24 2.04
C LEU A 257 13.55 1.14 2.26
N ALA A 258 13.56 1.83 3.40
CA ALA A 258 14.49 2.89 3.72
C ALA A 258 15.88 2.36 4.01
N ALA A 259 15.99 1.34 4.86
CA ALA A 259 17.26 0.87 5.37
C ALA A 259 18.20 0.35 4.25
N PRO A 260 17.75 -0.51 3.31
CA PRO A 260 18.61 -0.93 2.20
C PRO A 260 18.94 0.21 1.23
N THR A 261 18.03 1.16 1.05
CA THR A 261 18.22 2.31 0.15
C THR A 261 19.25 3.28 0.72
N ILE A 262 19.15 3.61 2.00
CA ILE A 262 20.12 4.45 2.70
C ILE A 262 21.48 3.75 2.77
N ALA A 263 21.53 2.44 3.03
CA ALA A 263 22.79 1.68 2.99
C ALA A 263 23.50 1.78 1.63
N ARG A 264 22.75 1.67 0.52
CA ARG A 264 23.30 1.85 -0.84
C ARG A 264 23.80 3.27 -1.09
N LEU A 265 23.06 4.28 -0.63
CA LEU A 265 23.44 5.69 -0.76
C LEU A 265 24.63 6.07 0.12
N ALA A 266 24.77 5.41 1.27
CA ALA A 266 25.94 5.39 2.11
C ALA A 266 27.06 4.50 1.52
N GLY A 267 27.04 4.19 0.21
CA GLY A 267 28.15 3.58 -0.51
C GLY A 267 28.34 2.07 -0.35
N ALA A 268 27.41 1.34 0.29
CA ALA A 268 27.43 -0.12 0.27
C ALA A 268 27.08 -0.63 -1.14
N ARG A 269 28.04 -1.28 -1.82
CA ARG A 269 27.88 -1.72 -3.22
C ARG A 269 27.80 -3.22 -3.38
N THR A 270 28.60 -3.97 -2.62
CA THR A 270 28.61 -5.44 -2.72
C THR A 270 27.47 -6.05 -1.92
N THR A 271 26.99 -7.23 -2.31
CA THR A 271 25.94 -7.95 -1.57
C THR A 271 26.33 -8.16 -0.10
N GLY A 272 27.61 -8.47 0.18
CA GLY A 272 28.10 -8.62 1.55
C GLY A 272 28.07 -7.31 2.34
N GLN A 273 28.53 -6.20 1.75
CA GLN A 273 28.45 -4.89 2.40
C GLN A 273 27.00 -4.49 2.70
N ILE A 274 26.08 -4.68 1.75
CA ILE A 274 24.68 -4.32 1.93
C ILE A 274 24.02 -5.21 2.98
N MET A 275 24.38 -6.49 3.08
CA MET A 275 23.87 -7.41 4.11
C MET A 275 24.24 -7.01 5.53
N ILE A 276 25.32 -6.26 5.72
CA ILE A 276 25.71 -5.71 7.03
C ILE A 276 25.14 -4.29 7.21
N ALA A 277 25.29 -3.45 6.17
CA ALA A 277 24.90 -2.06 6.23
C ALA A 277 23.37 -1.87 6.33
N ALA A 278 22.56 -2.67 5.64
CA ALA A 278 21.10 -2.52 5.67
C ALA A 278 20.48 -2.84 7.05
N PRO A 279 20.88 -3.92 7.76
CA PRO A 279 20.44 -4.12 9.14
C PRO A 279 20.91 -2.99 10.07
N LEU A 280 22.16 -2.54 9.97
CA LEU A 280 22.67 -1.46 10.83
C LEU A 280 21.97 -0.12 10.59
N THR A 281 21.68 0.23 9.33
CA THR A 281 20.90 1.43 9.02
C THR A 281 19.47 1.30 9.51
N GLY A 282 18.85 0.11 9.41
CA GLY A 282 17.52 -0.15 9.95
C GLY A 282 17.48 0.01 11.47
N ALA A 283 18.46 -0.57 12.17
CA ALA A 283 18.63 -0.40 13.62
C ALA A 283 18.76 1.07 14.00
N GLY A 284 19.67 1.80 13.35
CA GLY A 284 19.91 3.21 13.62
C GLY A 284 18.69 4.10 13.33
N LEU A 285 17.97 3.86 12.23
CA LEU A 285 16.77 4.63 11.88
C LEU A 285 15.63 4.43 12.88
N LEU A 286 15.33 3.19 13.24
CA LEU A 286 14.25 2.90 14.18
C LEU A 286 14.60 3.40 15.59
N PHE A 287 15.83 3.17 16.04
CA PHE A 287 16.32 3.67 17.32
C PHE A 287 16.28 5.19 17.39
N PHE A 288 16.81 5.88 16.37
CA PHE A 288 16.79 7.34 16.32
C PHE A 288 15.36 7.90 16.32
N THR A 289 14.46 7.27 15.56
CA THR A 289 13.04 7.63 15.54
C THR A 289 12.43 7.47 16.93
N ASP A 290 12.66 6.34 17.58
CA ASP A 290 12.13 6.05 18.92
C ASP A 290 12.66 7.07 19.95
N CYS A 291 13.96 7.40 19.92
CA CYS A 291 14.51 8.44 20.77
C CYS A 291 13.85 9.81 20.54
N ILE A 292 13.65 10.22 19.29
CA ILE A 292 12.96 11.48 18.98
C ILE A 292 11.53 11.46 19.53
N THR A 293 10.78 10.37 19.34
CA THR A 293 9.39 10.29 19.83
C THR A 293 9.30 10.45 21.35
N GLN A 294 10.24 9.86 22.08
CA GLN A 294 10.32 9.98 23.53
C GLN A 294 10.76 11.39 23.97
N LEU A 295 11.71 12.01 23.26
CA LEU A 295 12.17 13.39 23.54
C LEU A 295 11.09 14.44 23.28
N LEU A 296 10.17 14.19 22.34
CA LEU A 296 9.00 15.05 22.10
C LEU A 296 7.94 14.94 23.22
N GLY A 297 8.10 13.99 24.13
CA GLY A 297 7.34 13.85 25.37
C GLY A 297 6.22 12.81 25.31
N PRO A 298 5.59 12.51 26.48
CA PRO A 298 4.58 11.46 26.61
C PRO A 298 3.37 11.68 25.71
N GLY A 299 2.88 12.93 25.63
CA GLY A 299 1.72 13.26 24.78
C GLY A 299 1.96 13.03 23.29
N PHE A 300 3.21 13.11 22.80
CA PHE A 300 3.52 12.76 21.41
C PHE A 300 3.67 11.25 21.23
N THR A 301 4.23 10.54 22.22
CA THR A 301 4.38 9.08 22.17
C THR A 301 3.02 8.36 22.15
N ASP A 302 2.04 8.90 22.88
CA ASP A 302 0.67 8.40 22.88
C ASP A 302 -0.06 8.74 21.57
N LEU A 303 0.21 9.91 20.98
CA LEU A 303 -0.38 10.30 19.70
C LEU A 303 0.21 9.51 18.52
N ALA A 304 1.54 9.36 18.48
CA ALA A 304 2.28 8.81 17.35
C ALA A 304 3.07 7.57 17.78
N PRO A 305 2.44 6.37 17.74
CA PRO A 305 3.14 5.11 17.98
C PRO A 305 4.35 4.95 17.04
N ALA A 306 5.31 4.12 17.45
CA ALA A 306 6.62 4.01 16.80
C ALA A 306 6.53 3.74 15.28
N GLY A 307 5.58 2.91 14.82
CA GLY A 307 5.39 2.63 13.40
C GLY A 307 4.90 3.85 12.61
N ALA A 308 3.91 4.58 13.16
CA ALA A 308 3.43 5.84 12.58
C ALA A 308 4.55 6.90 12.57
N ALA A 309 5.30 7.06 13.66
CA ALA A 309 6.42 7.99 13.73
C ALA A 309 7.52 7.67 12.71
N THR A 310 7.83 6.38 12.52
CA THR A 310 8.81 5.92 11.52
C THR A 310 8.38 6.29 10.10
N ALA A 311 7.10 6.14 9.77
CA ALA A 311 6.56 6.54 8.48
C ALA A 311 6.49 8.07 8.31
N LEU A 312 6.21 8.81 9.38
CA LEU A 312 6.16 10.28 9.40
C LEU A 312 7.53 10.90 9.10
N LEU A 313 8.61 10.38 9.72
CA LEU A 313 9.98 10.81 9.43
C LEU A 313 10.48 10.24 8.10
N GLY A 314 10.07 9.02 7.78
CA GLY A 314 10.52 8.25 6.64
C GLY A 314 10.06 8.78 5.28
N GLY A 315 8.78 9.14 5.16
CA GLY A 315 8.19 9.63 3.91
C GLY A 315 8.95 10.83 3.31
N PRO A 316 9.16 11.92 4.07
CA PRO A 316 9.94 13.08 3.63
C PRO A 316 11.39 12.72 3.27
N LEU A 317 12.01 11.85 4.05
CA LEU A 317 13.37 11.37 3.78
C LEU A 317 13.44 10.63 2.44
N LEU A 318 12.48 9.74 2.15
CA LEU A 318 12.44 9.03 0.87
C LEU A 318 12.22 9.99 -0.30
N LEU A 319 11.30 10.95 -0.17
CA LEU A 319 11.06 11.98 -1.20
C LEU A 319 12.34 12.79 -1.49
N TYR A 320 13.11 13.13 -0.46
CA TYR A 320 14.39 13.82 -0.60
C TYR A 320 15.48 12.95 -1.27
N LEU A 321 15.50 11.65 -0.97
CA LEU A 321 16.51 10.72 -1.49
C LEU A 321 16.19 10.21 -2.90
N LEU A 322 14.92 10.27 -3.33
CA LEU A 322 14.42 9.76 -4.61
C LEU A 322 15.19 10.24 -5.86
N PRO A 323 15.64 11.51 -5.98
CA PRO A 323 16.44 11.96 -7.11
C PRO A 323 17.79 11.22 -7.24
N ARG A 324 18.30 10.67 -6.14
CA ARG A 324 19.60 9.96 -6.06
C ARG A 324 19.48 8.46 -6.26
N ILE A 325 18.25 7.93 -6.28
CA ILE A 325 17.99 6.51 -6.54
C ILE A 325 18.09 6.29 -8.06
N HIS A 326 19.06 5.45 -8.45
CA HIS A 326 19.17 4.98 -9.82
C HIS A 326 18.14 3.89 -10.05
N SER A 327 17.21 4.12 -10.97
CA SER A 327 16.24 3.12 -11.38
C SER A 327 16.96 1.99 -12.11
N PHE A 328 16.72 0.75 -11.71
CA PHE A 328 16.96 -0.38 -12.60
C PHE A 328 16.01 -0.21 -13.78
N SER A 329 16.53 -0.28 -15.01
CA SER A 329 15.68 -0.41 -16.19
C SER A 329 14.74 -1.58 -15.94
N ALA A 330 13.43 -1.33 -15.92
CA ALA A 330 12.47 -2.41 -16.01
C ALA A 330 12.89 -3.28 -17.20
N VAL A 331 13.05 -4.59 -16.97
CA VAL A 331 13.30 -5.57 -18.02
C VAL A 331 12.37 -5.21 -19.17
N ALA A 332 12.94 -4.92 -20.35
CA ALA A 332 12.18 -4.55 -21.53
C ALA A 332 10.99 -5.52 -21.63
N PRO A 333 9.74 -5.02 -21.79
CA PRO A 333 8.59 -5.90 -21.86
C PRO A 333 8.88 -6.96 -22.92
N GLN A 334 9.01 -8.22 -22.48
CA GLN A 334 9.08 -9.35 -23.37
C GLN A 334 7.87 -9.24 -24.30
N SER A 335 8.09 -9.41 -25.61
CA SER A 335 7.09 -9.28 -26.65
C SER A 335 5.70 -9.72 -26.16
N PRO A 336 4.69 -8.84 -26.18
CA PRO A 336 3.39 -9.18 -25.62
C PRO A 336 2.91 -10.47 -26.26
N SER A 337 2.55 -11.46 -25.45
CA SER A 337 1.79 -12.61 -25.95
C SER A 337 0.62 -12.07 -26.76
N ALA A 338 0.40 -12.56 -27.98
CA ALA A 338 -0.65 -12.07 -28.85
C ALA A 338 -2.00 -12.09 -28.12
N PHE A 339 -2.45 -10.93 -27.61
CA PHE A 339 -3.76 -10.80 -27.01
C PHE A 339 -4.80 -11.04 -28.11
N ARG A 340 -5.83 -11.83 -27.82
CA ARG A 340 -6.94 -12.04 -28.76
C ARG A 340 -7.53 -10.67 -29.11
N ARG A 341 -7.60 -10.35 -30.40
CA ARG A 341 -8.25 -9.12 -30.87
C ARG A 341 -9.73 -9.41 -31.10
N ILE A 342 -10.60 -8.61 -30.49
CA ILE A 342 -12.03 -8.74 -30.76
C ILE A 342 -12.33 -8.27 -32.19
N ARG A 343 -13.05 -9.08 -32.97
CA ARG A 343 -13.41 -8.74 -34.37
C ARG A 343 -14.37 -7.56 -34.45
N LYS A 344 -15.36 -7.49 -33.55
CA LYS A 344 -16.40 -6.45 -33.49
C LYS A 344 -16.38 -5.75 -32.12
N PRO A 345 -15.52 -4.75 -31.91
CA PRO A 345 -15.40 -4.08 -30.61
C PRO A 345 -16.69 -3.33 -30.22
N SER A 346 -17.42 -2.74 -31.18
CA SER A 346 -18.70 -2.08 -30.90
C SER A 346 -19.73 -3.05 -30.31
N ALA A 347 -19.87 -4.25 -30.88
CA ALA A 347 -20.76 -5.28 -30.33
C ALA A 347 -20.32 -5.71 -28.92
N GLY A 348 -19.01 -5.82 -28.67
CA GLY A 348 -18.49 -6.09 -27.32
C GLY A 348 -18.84 -4.98 -26.32
N LEU A 349 -18.81 -3.71 -26.73
CA LEU A 349 -19.23 -2.58 -25.89
C LEU A 349 -20.73 -2.59 -25.61
N VAL A 350 -21.56 -2.97 -26.59
CA VAL A 350 -23.01 -3.14 -26.38
C VAL A 350 -23.28 -4.24 -25.36
N VAL A 351 -22.57 -5.38 -25.43
CA VAL A 351 -22.69 -6.45 -24.43
C VAL A 351 -22.29 -5.95 -23.03
N LEU A 352 -21.21 -5.19 -22.91
CA LEU A 352 -20.81 -4.59 -21.63
C LEU A 352 -21.85 -3.58 -21.12
N LEU A 353 -22.46 -2.80 -22.00
CA LEU A 353 -23.52 -1.87 -21.64
C LEU A 353 -24.76 -2.60 -21.13
N VAL A 354 -25.19 -3.67 -21.81
CA VAL A 354 -26.31 -4.53 -21.37
C VAL A 354 -25.99 -5.22 -20.04
N ALA A 355 -24.76 -5.67 -19.84
CA ALA A 355 -24.34 -6.23 -18.55
C ALA A 355 -24.40 -5.17 -17.44
N LEU A 356 -23.93 -3.95 -17.71
CA LEU A 356 -24.00 -2.83 -16.76
C LEU A 356 -25.45 -2.47 -16.41
N THR A 357 -26.36 -2.40 -17.39
CA THR A 357 -27.78 -2.13 -17.11
C THR A 357 -28.41 -3.24 -16.28
N GLY A 358 -28.05 -4.50 -16.54
CA GLY A 358 -28.47 -5.64 -15.71
C GLY A 358 -27.97 -5.54 -14.26
N VAL A 359 -26.71 -5.14 -14.06
CA VAL A 359 -26.13 -4.92 -12.72
C VAL A 359 -26.81 -3.73 -12.00
N ILE A 360 -27.13 -2.65 -12.71
CA ILE A 360 -27.90 -1.53 -12.15
C ILE A 360 -29.30 -1.99 -11.74
N ALA A 361 -30.00 -2.73 -12.60
CA ALA A 361 -31.33 -3.25 -12.29
C ALA A 361 -31.29 -4.17 -11.05
N LEU A 362 -30.31 -5.08 -10.98
CA LEU A 362 -30.08 -5.93 -9.81
C LEU A 362 -29.89 -5.09 -8.54
N ALA A 363 -29.01 -4.08 -8.60
CA ALA A 363 -28.70 -3.23 -7.45
C ALA A 363 -29.89 -2.39 -6.96
N LEU A 364 -30.77 -1.96 -7.88
CA LEU A 364 -31.93 -1.14 -7.56
C LEU A 364 -33.14 -1.98 -7.13
N MET A 365 -33.30 -3.20 -7.63
CA MET A 365 -34.53 -3.97 -7.44
C MET A 365 -34.38 -5.09 -6.42
N VAL A 366 -33.25 -5.80 -6.39
CA VAL A 366 -33.12 -7.04 -5.62
C VAL A 366 -32.45 -6.79 -4.27
N ALA A 367 -33.11 -7.17 -3.18
CA ALA A 367 -32.54 -7.14 -1.84
C ALA A 367 -33.20 -8.18 -0.92
N PRO A 368 -32.50 -8.65 0.13
CA PRO A 368 -33.09 -9.44 1.20
C PRO A 368 -34.00 -8.58 2.09
N ALA A 369 -35.03 -9.22 2.63
CA ALA A 369 -35.90 -8.77 3.70
C ALA A 369 -36.06 -9.91 4.73
N ASP A 370 -36.78 -9.66 5.82
CA ASP A 370 -36.91 -10.60 6.94
C ASP A 370 -37.52 -11.96 6.55
N ASP A 371 -38.36 -12.00 5.52
CA ASP A 371 -39.04 -13.18 4.97
C ASP A 371 -38.35 -13.79 3.73
N GLY A 372 -37.22 -13.24 3.30
CA GLY A 372 -36.41 -13.79 2.20
C GLY A 372 -35.99 -12.77 1.15
N TRP A 373 -35.80 -13.21 -0.08
CA TRP A 373 -35.37 -12.35 -1.18
C TRP A 373 -36.54 -11.70 -1.89
N HIS A 374 -36.49 -10.37 -2.05
CA HIS A 374 -37.54 -9.60 -2.71
C HIS A 374 -37.04 -8.82 -3.91
N ILE A 375 -37.93 -8.72 -4.90
CA ILE A 375 -37.76 -7.86 -6.08
C ILE A 375 -38.68 -6.66 -5.90
N ALA A 376 -38.09 -5.50 -5.61
CA ALA A 376 -38.82 -4.24 -5.51
C ALA A 376 -39.45 -3.90 -6.87
N SER A 377 -40.77 -3.86 -6.92
CA SER A 377 -41.59 -3.49 -8.08
C SER A 377 -42.76 -2.62 -7.63
N GLY A 378 -43.36 -1.86 -8.55
CA GLY A 378 -44.49 -0.98 -8.24
C GLY A 378 -44.13 0.11 -7.22
N ALA A 379 -45.00 0.30 -6.22
CA ALA A 379 -44.83 1.32 -5.17
C ALA A 379 -43.53 1.13 -4.35
N LEU A 380 -43.20 -0.12 -3.99
CA LEU A 380 -41.99 -0.44 -3.23
C LEU A 380 -40.71 0.00 -3.97
N PHE A 381 -40.69 -0.10 -5.30
CA PHE A 381 -39.57 0.39 -6.10
C PHE A 381 -39.47 1.92 -6.02
N ALA A 382 -40.59 2.63 -6.15
CA ALA A 382 -40.62 4.09 -6.06
C ALA A 382 -40.17 4.60 -4.67
N ASP A 383 -40.55 3.91 -3.60
CA ASP A 383 -40.19 4.27 -2.23
C ASP A 383 -38.71 4.05 -1.93
N LEU A 384 -38.11 3.00 -2.51
CA LEU A 384 -36.70 2.66 -2.31
C LEU A 384 -35.76 3.41 -3.25
N LEU A 385 -36.24 3.91 -4.38
CA LEU A 385 -35.43 4.57 -5.40
C LEU A 385 -34.63 5.77 -4.88
N PRO A 386 -35.17 6.68 -4.04
CA PRO A 386 -34.41 7.80 -3.47
C PRO A 386 -33.21 7.38 -2.62
N PHE A 387 -33.23 6.18 -2.03
CA PHE A 387 -32.14 5.65 -1.22
C PHE A 387 -31.16 4.77 -2.01
N ARG A 388 -31.65 4.07 -3.04
CA ARG A 388 -30.84 3.16 -3.87
C ARG A 388 -30.13 3.89 -5.02
N LEU A 389 -30.85 4.77 -5.73
CA LEU A 389 -30.34 5.42 -6.94
C LEU A 389 -29.11 6.30 -6.70
N PRO A 390 -29.08 7.22 -5.72
CA PRO A 390 -27.91 8.07 -5.51
C PRO A 390 -26.68 7.25 -5.14
N ARG A 391 -26.88 6.22 -4.32
CA ARG A 391 -25.81 5.32 -3.90
C ARG A 391 -25.25 4.48 -5.04
N THR A 392 -26.12 3.91 -5.89
CA THR A 392 -25.71 3.17 -7.09
C THR A 392 -25.01 4.09 -8.10
N ALA A 393 -25.48 5.33 -8.28
CA ALA A 393 -24.84 6.31 -9.16
C ALA A 393 -23.47 6.75 -8.66
N ALA A 394 -23.33 7.01 -7.35
CA ALA A 394 -22.04 7.33 -6.73
C ALA A 394 -21.04 6.17 -6.87
N ALA A 395 -21.46 4.93 -6.61
CA ALA A 395 -20.64 3.73 -6.82
C ALA A 395 -20.24 3.56 -8.29
N GLY A 396 -21.19 3.67 -9.22
CA GLY A 396 -20.93 3.54 -10.65
C GLY A 396 -19.96 4.61 -11.18
N GLY A 397 -20.20 5.88 -10.80
CA GLY A 397 -19.36 7.00 -11.20
C GLY A 397 -17.95 6.92 -10.62
N ALA A 398 -17.81 6.56 -9.34
CA ALA A 398 -16.49 6.34 -8.73
C ALA A 398 -15.74 5.15 -9.39
N GLY A 399 -16.43 4.05 -9.67
CA GLY A 399 -15.85 2.89 -10.37
C GLY A 399 -15.37 3.23 -11.78
N ALA A 400 -16.16 3.99 -12.53
CA ALA A 400 -15.79 4.51 -13.85
C ALA A 400 -14.60 5.48 -13.79
N MET A 401 -14.56 6.40 -12.82
CA MET A 401 -13.46 7.34 -12.63
C MET A 401 -12.15 6.62 -12.28
N LEU A 402 -12.19 5.67 -11.34
CA LEU A 402 -11.01 4.87 -10.98
C LEU A 402 -10.51 4.01 -12.15
N ALA A 403 -11.41 3.38 -12.89
CA ALA A 403 -11.04 2.61 -14.08
C ALA A 403 -10.42 3.50 -15.17
N THR A 404 -10.92 4.72 -15.33
CA THR A 404 -10.35 5.69 -16.28
C THR A 404 -8.99 6.19 -15.82
N ALA A 405 -8.85 6.55 -14.54
CA ALA A 405 -7.57 6.95 -13.96
C ALA A 405 -6.52 5.82 -14.09
N GLY A 406 -6.91 4.58 -13.85
CA GLY A 406 -6.04 3.42 -14.04
C GLY A 406 -5.69 3.15 -15.50
N PHE A 407 -6.64 3.31 -16.43
CA PHE A 407 -6.35 3.25 -17.86
C PHE A 407 -5.27 4.28 -18.23
N ILE A 408 -5.43 5.52 -17.79
CA ILE A 408 -4.47 6.61 -18.03
C ILE A 408 -3.11 6.24 -17.43
N MET A 409 -3.06 5.80 -16.17
CA MET A 409 -1.82 5.45 -15.48
C MET A 409 -1.08 4.29 -16.15
N GLN A 410 -1.79 3.26 -16.61
CA GLN A 410 -1.18 2.16 -17.38
C GLN A 410 -0.60 2.63 -18.72
N ARG A 411 -1.21 3.64 -19.36
CA ARG A 411 -0.71 4.20 -20.63
C ARG A 411 0.47 5.15 -20.44
N VAL A 412 0.40 6.02 -19.43
CA VAL A 412 1.45 6.99 -19.07
C VAL A 412 2.73 6.30 -18.62
N THR A 413 2.58 5.22 -17.83
CA THR A 413 3.73 4.47 -17.28
C THR A 413 4.22 3.36 -18.20
N GLY A 414 3.42 2.93 -19.18
CA GLY A 414 3.71 1.74 -19.98
C GLY A 414 3.62 0.43 -19.18
N ASN A 415 3.10 0.49 -17.95
CA ASN A 415 3.05 -0.65 -17.04
C ASN A 415 1.59 -1.14 -16.90
N PRO A 416 1.26 -2.38 -17.33
CA PRO A 416 -0.10 -2.91 -17.24
C PRO A 416 -0.61 -3.12 -15.81
N ILE A 417 0.26 -3.06 -14.80
CA ILE A 417 -0.10 -3.17 -13.38
C ILE A 417 -0.02 -1.83 -12.64
N ALA A 418 0.10 -0.71 -13.36
CA ALA A 418 0.01 0.61 -12.72
C ALA A 418 -1.41 0.85 -12.19
N SER A 419 -1.52 1.17 -10.90
CA SER A 419 -2.75 1.58 -10.23
C SER A 419 -2.74 3.11 -10.00
N PRO A 420 -3.89 3.79 -10.11
CA PRO A 420 -4.00 5.21 -9.79
C PRO A 420 -3.77 5.52 -8.30
N GLU A 421 -4.00 4.55 -7.41
CA GLU A 421 -3.74 4.69 -5.97
C GLU A 421 -2.25 4.95 -5.66
N VAL A 422 -1.35 4.44 -6.51
CA VAL A 422 0.10 4.60 -6.35
C VAL A 422 0.55 6.06 -6.56
N SER A 423 -0.33 6.96 -7.03
CA SER A 423 -0.04 8.40 -7.13
C SER A 423 0.04 9.12 -5.78
N GLY A 424 -0.45 8.51 -4.70
CA GLY A 424 -0.50 9.12 -3.35
C GLY A 424 -1.58 10.19 -3.17
N VAL A 425 -2.35 10.50 -4.21
CA VAL A 425 -3.40 11.53 -4.18
C VAL A 425 -4.54 11.15 -3.25
N SER A 426 -4.96 9.88 -3.29
CA SER A 426 -6.01 9.35 -2.42
C SER A 426 -5.59 9.34 -0.94
N ALA A 427 -4.36 8.91 -0.66
CA ALA A 427 -3.78 8.98 0.68
C ALA A 427 -3.68 10.44 1.18
N GLY A 428 -3.27 11.36 0.31
CA GLY A 428 -3.31 12.81 0.55
C GLY A 428 -4.68 13.31 0.98
N GLY A 429 -5.73 12.90 0.27
CA GLY A 429 -7.12 13.20 0.67
C GLY A 429 -7.47 12.66 2.05
N GLY A 430 -7.03 11.43 2.36
CA GLY A 430 -7.18 10.85 3.70
C GLY A 430 -6.46 11.63 4.81
N ALA A 431 -5.24 12.11 4.55
CA ALA A 431 -4.54 13.00 5.47
C ALA A 431 -5.28 14.34 5.64
N GLY A 432 -5.84 14.89 4.57
CA GLY A 432 -6.70 16.08 4.62
C GLY A 432 -7.94 15.89 5.49
N LEU A 433 -8.67 14.78 5.29
CA LEU A 433 -9.80 14.38 6.14
C LEU A 433 -9.36 14.24 7.61
N THR A 434 -8.21 13.62 7.85
CA THR A 434 -7.66 13.42 9.18
C THR A 434 -7.39 14.75 9.88
N VAL A 435 -6.77 15.71 9.19
CA VAL A 435 -6.53 17.06 9.71
C VAL A 435 -7.84 17.78 10.03
N ALA A 436 -8.86 17.68 9.17
CA ALA A 436 -10.17 18.27 9.45
C ALA A 436 -10.85 17.67 10.68
N LEU A 437 -10.83 16.34 10.82
CA LEU A 437 -11.37 15.67 11.99
C LEU A 437 -10.62 16.07 13.27
N PHE A 438 -9.30 16.26 13.18
CA PHE A 438 -8.49 16.69 14.31
C PHE A 438 -8.82 18.12 14.77
N ILE A 439 -8.97 19.05 13.82
CA ILE A 439 -9.24 20.47 14.11
C ILE A 439 -10.68 20.69 14.57
N PHE A 440 -11.67 20.12 13.87
CA PHE A 440 -13.08 20.45 14.07
C PHE A 440 -13.86 19.42 14.90
N GLY A 441 -13.34 18.19 15.08
CA GLY A 441 -14.04 17.08 15.74
C GLY A 441 -15.19 16.50 14.92
N PHE A 442 -16.15 17.33 14.53
CA PHE A 442 -17.31 17.01 13.69
C PHE A 442 -17.37 17.96 12.48
N PRO A 443 -16.47 17.80 11.50
CA PRO A 443 -16.44 18.67 10.34
C PRO A 443 -17.73 18.53 9.52
N SER A 444 -18.26 19.66 9.04
CA SER A 444 -19.38 19.66 8.10
C SER A 444 -18.97 18.98 6.77
N PRO A 445 -19.93 18.51 5.95
CA PRO A 445 -19.63 17.91 4.65
C PRO A 445 -18.77 18.80 3.74
N THR A 446 -18.97 20.12 3.80
CA THR A 446 -18.17 21.10 3.05
C THR A 446 -16.73 21.19 3.55
N VAL A 447 -16.51 21.12 4.86
CA VAL A 447 -15.17 21.07 5.45
C VAL A 447 -14.47 19.76 5.10
N VAL A 448 -15.18 18.63 5.13
CA VAL A 448 -14.64 17.34 4.70
C VAL A 448 -14.20 17.40 3.23
N LEU A 449 -15.07 17.87 2.34
CA LEU A 449 -14.78 17.97 0.92
C LEU A 449 -13.58 18.89 0.65
N THR A 450 -13.54 20.08 1.27
CA THR A 450 -12.44 21.04 1.06
C THR A 450 -11.13 20.52 1.63
N ALA A 451 -11.13 19.91 2.82
CA ALA A 451 -9.91 19.37 3.42
C ALA A 451 -9.36 18.18 2.63
N MET A 452 -10.22 17.27 2.17
CA MET A 452 -9.82 16.17 1.29
C MET A 452 -9.29 16.69 -0.05
N ALA A 453 -9.94 17.69 -0.64
CA ALA A 453 -9.48 18.30 -1.88
C ALA A 453 -8.10 18.97 -1.71
N LEU A 454 -7.88 19.69 -0.60
CA LEU A 454 -6.58 20.30 -0.28
C LEU A 454 -5.49 19.24 -0.04
N GLY A 455 -5.79 18.17 0.70
CA GLY A 455 -4.86 17.06 0.92
C GLY A 455 -4.49 16.31 -0.36
N ALA A 456 -5.45 16.08 -1.24
CA ALA A 456 -5.23 15.48 -2.56
C ALA A 456 -4.43 16.41 -3.48
N PHE A 457 -4.75 17.70 -3.49
CA PHE A 457 -4.08 18.71 -4.30
C PHE A 457 -2.64 18.93 -3.87
N THR A 458 -2.37 19.02 -2.56
CA THR A 458 -0.99 19.14 -2.03
C THR A 458 -0.16 17.92 -2.41
N SER A 459 -0.72 16.71 -2.30
CA SER A 459 -0.06 15.47 -2.71
C SER A 459 0.25 15.45 -4.22
N LEU A 460 -0.70 15.90 -5.04
CA LEU A 460 -0.49 16.06 -6.48
C LEU A 460 0.63 17.06 -6.80
N LEU A 461 0.66 18.22 -6.13
CA LEU A 461 1.70 19.22 -6.33
C LEU A 461 3.09 18.70 -5.94
N ILE A 462 3.20 17.99 -4.81
CA ILE A 462 4.46 17.37 -4.37
C ILE A 462 4.92 16.34 -5.40
N MET A 463 4.00 15.47 -5.86
CA MET A 463 4.29 14.49 -6.91
C MET A 463 4.78 15.18 -8.20
N ILE A 464 4.11 16.24 -8.65
CA ILE A 464 4.50 16.99 -9.86
C ILE A 464 5.87 17.66 -9.67
N ALA A 465 6.12 18.30 -8.53
CA ALA A 465 7.40 18.96 -8.27
C ALA A 465 8.58 17.98 -8.32
N ILE A 466 8.38 16.77 -7.78
CA ILE A 466 9.40 15.71 -7.81
C ILE A 466 9.53 15.12 -9.21
N ALA A 467 8.41 14.85 -9.89
CA ALA A 467 8.40 14.32 -11.24
C ALA A 467 9.04 15.30 -12.25
N ALA A 468 8.81 16.61 -12.11
CA ALA A 468 9.38 17.64 -12.97
C ALA A 468 10.91 17.65 -12.89
N ARG A 469 11.49 17.56 -11.69
CA ARG A 469 12.94 17.42 -11.48
C ARG A 469 13.52 16.14 -12.07
N ALA A 470 12.67 15.15 -12.31
CA ALA A 470 13.01 13.82 -12.80
C ALA A 470 12.65 13.57 -14.28
N GLN A 471 12.34 14.63 -15.06
CA GLN A 471 11.85 14.52 -16.44
C GLN A 471 10.64 13.58 -16.59
N PHE A 472 9.78 13.55 -15.57
CA PHE A 472 8.57 12.71 -15.49
C PHE A 472 8.84 11.21 -15.75
N ALA A 473 9.97 10.68 -15.27
CA ALA A 473 10.25 9.25 -15.31
C ALA A 473 9.16 8.46 -14.54
N PRO A 474 8.51 7.44 -15.15
CA PRO A 474 7.40 6.70 -14.53
C PRO A 474 7.77 6.08 -13.18
N GLU A 475 8.97 5.53 -13.05
CA GLU A 475 9.43 4.85 -11.84
C GLU A 475 9.55 5.81 -10.67
N ARG A 476 10.04 7.02 -10.93
CA ARG A 476 10.19 8.09 -9.93
C ARG A 476 8.84 8.65 -9.51
N MET A 477 7.89 8.74 -10.43
CA MET A 477 6.53 9.16 -10.14
C MET A 477 5.82 8.15 -9.22
N LEU A 478 5.99 6.84 -9.47
CA LEU A 478 5.45 5.79 -8.62
C LEU A 478 6.10 5.76 -7.22
N LEU A 479 7.43 5.89 -7.16
CA LEU A 479 8.17 5.99 -5.89
C LEU A 479 7.74 7.20 -5.06
N ALA A 480 7.51 8.35 -5.71
CA ALA A 480 7.07 9.56 -5.03
C ALA A 480 5.67 9.37 -4.43
N GLY A 481 4.74 8.78 -5.20
CA GLY A 481 3.41 8.51 -4.70
C GLY A 481 3.37 7.46 -3.58
N ILE A 482 4.25 6.46 -3.57
CA ILE A 482 4.43 5.53 -2.43
C ILE A 482 4.90 6.28 -1.18
N ALA A 483 5.89 7.17 -1.33
CA ALA A 483 6.41 7.95 -0.21
C ALA A 483 5.38 8.93 0.36
N ILE A 484 4.61 9.60 -0.51
CA ILE A 484 3.47 10.44 -0.13
C ILE A 484 2.41 9.60 0.59
N SER A 485 2.08 8.43 0.05
CA SER A 485 1.09 7.53 0.68
C SER A 485 1.51 7.08 2.06
N ALA A 486 2.78 6.70 2.23
CA ALA A 486 3.32 6.29 3.53
C ALA A 486 3.26 7.44 4.54
N PHE A 487 3.63 8.66 4.14
CA PHE A 487 3.53 9.84 4.98
C PHE A 487 2.08 10.15 5.36
N SER A 488 1.17 10.17 4.38
CA SER A 488 -0.25 10.42 4.64
C SER A 488 -0.89 9.34 5.52
N MET A 489 -0.53 8.08 5.34
CA MET A 489 -1.02 6.99 6.17
C MET A 489 -0.45 7.06 7.60
N ALA A 490 0.75 7.60 7.78
CA ALA A 490 1.28 7.91 9.12
C ALA A 490 0.39 8.91 9.85
N VAL A 491 -0.06 9.97 9.17
CA VAL A 491 -0.99 10.96 9.73
C VAL A 491 -2.34 10.31 10.08
N VAL A 492 -2.88 9.48 9.18
CA VAL A 492 -4.15 8.76 9.41
C VAL A 492 -4.04 7.81 10.61
N THR A 493 -2.97 7.02 10.69
CA THR A 493 -2.75 6.05 11.78
C THR A 493 -2.56 6.71 13.15
N MET A 494 -1.97 7.91 13.20
CA MET A 494 -1.85 8.74 14.41
C MET A 494 -3.22 9.11 15.00
N VAL A 495 -4.23 9.36 14.17
CA VAL A 495 -5.61 9.61 14.66
C VAL A 495 -6.33 8.30 14.97
N LEU A 496 -6.13 7.24 14.17
CA LEU A 496 -6.72 5.92 14.48
C LEU A 496 -6.24 5.38 15.83
N ALA A 497 -4.98 5.63 16.20
CA ALA A 497 -4.40 5.20 17.47
C ALA A 497 -5.07 5.84 18.70
N GLN A 498 -5.69 7.02 18.56
CA GLN A 498 -6.42 7.68 19.65
C GLN A 498 -7.73 6.98 20.02
N GLY A 499 -8.28 6.16 19.10
CA GLY A 499 -9.46 5.32 19.32
C GLY A 499 -10.76 6.05 19.70
N ASP A 500 -10.91 7.30 19.29
CA ASP A 500 -12.13 8.07 19.45
C ASP A 500 -13.10 7.89 18.26
N MET A 501 -14.22 8.63 18.27
CA MET A 501 -15.20 8.61 17.16
C MET A 501 -14.65 9.13 15.83
N ARG A 502 -13.56 9.93 15.85
CA ARG A 502 -12.88 10.40 14.65
C ARG A 502 -12.19 9.21 13.98
N GLY A 503 -11.57 8.35 14.78
CA GLY A 503 -11.05 7.06 14.35
C GLY A 503 -12.10 6.24 13.60
N TYR A 504 -13.29 6.05 14.16
CA TYR A 504 -14.37 5.31 13.50
C TYR A 504 -14.80 5.92 12.14
N THR A 505 -14.84 7.24 12.05
CA THR A 505 -15.14 7.95 10.79
C THR A 505 -14.06 7.70 9.74
N LEU A 506 -12.78 7.77 10.12
CA LEU A 506 -11.65 7.44 9.25
C LEU A 506 -11.68 5.97 8.82
N LEU A 507 -12.02 5.04 9.72
CA LEU A 507 -12.13 3.62 9.39
C LEU A 507 -13.23 3.35 8.37
N THR A 508 -14.39 3.97 8.57
CA THR A 508 -15.51 3.84 7.62
C THR A 508 -15.09 4.33 6.23
N TRP A 509 -14.36 5.45 6.17
CA TRP A 509 -13.83 5.99 4.91
C TRP A 509 -12.75 5.09 4.29
N LEU A 510 -11.75 4.67 5.06
CA LEU A 510 -10.66 3.79 4.63
C LEU A 510 -11.22 2.48 4.05
N SER A 511 -12.24 1.91 4.70
CA SER A 511 -12.85 0.64 4.32
C SER A 511 -13.52 0.64 2.95
N GLY A 512 -13.84 1.82 2.44
CA GLY A 512 -14.67 1.97 1.26
C GLY A 512 -16.16 1.89 1.63
N SER A 513 -16.86 3.02 1.75
CA SER A 513 -18.28 3.06 2.10
C SER A 513 -19.06 3.98 1.18
N THR A 514 -20.14 3.43 0.62
CA THR A 514 -21.16 4.15 -0.15
C THR A 514 -22.37 4.51 0.70
N ASN A 515 -22.36 4.14 1.99
CA ASN A 515 -23.55 4.17 2.85
C ASN A 515 -24.13 5.56 3.06
N ARG A 516 -23.30 6.59 2.89
CA ARG A 516 -23.65 8.01 3.07
C ARG A 516 -23.95 8.74 1.77
N ALA A 517 -23.89 8.05 0.62
CA ALA A 517 -24.02 8.69 -0.69
C ALA A 517 -25.43 9.25 -0.91
N GLY A 518 -25.53 10.58 -0.97
CA GLY A 518 -26.76 11.30 -1.27
C GLY A 518 -26.86 11.77 -2.73
N PRO A 519 -27.93 12.51 -3.09
CA PRO A 519 -28.08 13.08 -4.42
C PRO A 519 -26.91 13.98 -4.85
N PHE A 520 -26.31 14.72 -3.91
CA PHE A 520 -25.14 15.55 -4.17
C PHE A 520 -23.94 14.71 -4.63
N ASP A 521 -23.66 13.59 -3.95
CA ASP A 521 -22.55 12.69 -4.29
C ASP A 521 -22.79 12.01 -5.64
N ALA A 522 -24.04 11.63 -5.94
CA ALA A 522 -24.43 11.07 -7.23
C ALA A 522 -24.20 12.05 -8.39
N TRP A 523 -24.67 13.30 -8.26
CA TRP A 523 -24.43 14.34 -9.26
C TRP A 523 -22.95 14.68 -9.40
N THR A 524 -22.22 14.75 -8.28
CA THR A 524 -20.77 14.95 -8.28
C THR A 524 -20.07 13.83 -9.06
N ALA A 525 -20.45 12.57 -8.86
CA ALA A 525 -19.88 11.43 -9.55
C ALA A 525 -20.13 11.50 -11.07
N VAL A 526 -21.36 11.77 -11.49
CA VAL A 526 -21.74 11.84 -12.92
C VAL A 526 -21.11 13.06 -13.60
N ALA A 527 -21.20 14.24 -12.99
CA ALA A 527 -20.65 15.47 -13.54
C ALA A 527 -19.12 15.41 -13.65
N ALA A 528 -18.43 14.95 -12.59
CA ALA A 528 -16.99 14.81 -12.60
C ALA A 528 -16.52 13.82 -13.66
N LEU A 529 -17.19 12.66 -13.79
CA LEU A 529 -16.88 11.69 -14.83
C LEU A 529 -17.05 12.29 -16.23
N ALA A 530 -18.17 12.98 -16.49
CA ALA A 530 -18.43 13.62 -17.78
C ALA A 530 -17.37 14.67 -18.12
N VAL A 531 -17.06 15.58 -17.18
CA VAL A 531 -16.10 16.68 -17.38
C VAL A 531 -14.67 16.15 -17.55
N LEU A 532 -14.24 15.20 -16.72
CA LEU A 532 -12.86 14.70 -16.73
C LEU A 532 -12.61 13.66 -17.84
N ALA A 533 -13.63 12.93 -18.30
CA ALA A 533 -13.51 12.00 -19.43
C ALA A 533 -13.63 12.70 -20.79
N ALA A 534 -14.37 13.82 -20.89
CA ALA A 534 -14.54 14.59 -22.13
C ALA A 534 -13.25 14.95 -22.89
N PRO A 535 -12.12 15.33 -22.25
CA PRO A 535 -10.88 15.62 -22.98
C PRO A 535 -10.19 14.38 -23.55
N LEU A 536 -10.43 13.17 -23.01
CA LEU A 536 -9.63 11.98 -23.33
C LEU A 536 -9.67 11.52 -24.81
N PRO A 537 -10.80 11.60 -25.53
CA PRO A 537 -10.83 11.32 -26.97
C PRO A 537 -9.89 12.23 -27.78
N PHE A 538 -9.76 13.50 -27.39
CA PHE A 538 -8.85 14.46 -28.02
C PHE A 538 -7.37 14.18 -27.68
N LEU A 539 -7.12 13.48 -26.59
CA LEU A 539 -5.79 13.04 -26.16
C LEU A 539 -5.42 11.62 -26.64
N SER A 540 -6.20 11.04 -27.55
CA SER A 540 -6.00 9.69 -28.10
C SER A 540 -4.58 9.45 -28.63
N ARG A 541 -4.02 10.41 -29.38
CA ARG A 541 -2.63 10.36 -29.86
C ARG A 541 -1.61 10.15 -28.73
N TRP A 542 -1.80 10.83 -27.60
CA TRP A 542 -0.90 10.72 -26.45
C TRP A 542 -1.03 9.35 -25.79
N LEU A 543 -2.26 8.89 -25.57
CA LEU A 543 -2.59 7.60 -24.96
C LEU A 543 -2.12 6.40 -25.79
N THR A 544 -2.06 6.56 -27.12
CA THR A 544 -1.59 5.51 -28.05
C THR A 544 -0.06 5.43 -28.10
N ILE A 545 0.64 6.56 -28.06
CA ILE A 545 2.09 6.61 -28.30
C ILE A 545 2.91 6.49 -27.00
N LEU A 546 2.46 7.05 -25.88
CA LEU A 546 3.20 7.02 -24.60
C LEU A 546 3.64 5.61 -24.14
N PRO A 547 2.83 4.53 -24.31
CA PRO A 547 3.24 3.18 -23.97
C PRO A 547 4.44 2.64 -24.76
N LEU A 548 4.76 3.23 -25.93
CA LEU A 548 5.92 2.84 -26.75
C LEU A 548 7.25 3.30 -26.16
N GLY A 549 7.22 4.12 -25.10
CA GLY A 549 8.40 4.65 -24.42
C GLY A 549 8.74 6.09 -24.78
N GLY A 550 9.55 6.73 -23.93
CA GLY A 550 9.86 8.16 -24.04
C GLY A 550 10.74 8.53 -25.23
N SER A 551 11.56 7.60 -25.76
CA SER A 551 12.32 7.80 -26.99
C SER A 551 11.42 7.78 -28.23
N ALA A 552 10.58 6.75 -28.36
CA ALA A 552 9.60 6.64 -29.44
C ALA A 552 8.63 7.82 -29.46
N ALA A 553 8.08 8.20 -28.30
CA ALA A 553 7.16 9.34 -28.20
C ALA A 553 7.80 10.66 -28.66
N ARG A 554 9.06 10.92 -28.30
CA ARG A 554 9.81 12.10 -28.78
C ARG A 554 10.06 12.05 -30.28
N ALA A 555 10.38 10.87 -30.84
CA ALA A 555 10.56 10.70 -32.28
C ALA A 555 9.26 10.98 -33.07
N PHE A 556 8.10 10.65 -32.51
CA PHE A 556 6.78 11.02 -33.06
C PHE A 556 6.37 12.48 -32.77
N GLY A 557 7.27 13.33 -32.26
CA GLY A 557 7.05 14.76 -32.02
C GLY A 557 6.20 15.10 -30.79
N LEU A 558 6.02 14.17 -29.84
CA LEU A 558 5.27 14.43 -28.61
C LEU A 558 6.12 15.11 -27.54
N SER A 559 5.55 16.13 -26.91
CA SER A 559 6.07 16.73 -25.68
C SER A 559 5.78 15.83 -24.47
N VAL A 560 6.60 14.80 -24.28
CA VAL A 560 6.42 13.75 -23.25
C VAL A 560 6.10 14.34 -21.86
N SER A 561 6.80 15.39 -21.43
CA SER A 561 6.57 16.02 -20.13
C SER A 561 5.16 16.60 -20.00
N ILE A 562 4.68 17.33 -21.01
CA ILE A 562 3.35 17.96 -20.99
C ILE A 562 2.28 16.89 -21.07
N SER A 563 2.42 15.94 -22.00
CA SER A 563 1.44 14.86 -22.15
C SER A 563 1.31 14.03 -20.87
N ARG A 564 2.43 13.70 -20.21
CA ARG A 564 2.42 12.98 -18.93
C ARG A 564 1.81 13.82 -17.81
N LEU A 565 2.15 15.11 -17.73
CA LEU A 565 1.62 16.01 -16.71
C LEU A 565 0.10 16.15 -16.81
N VAL A 566 -0.42 16.47 -18.00
CA VAL A 566 -1.87 16.66 -18.21
C VAL A 566 -2.63 15.37 -17.89
N LEU A 567 -2.17 14.23 -18.42
CA LEU A 567 -2.80 12.94 -18.16
C LEU A 567 -2.72 12.53 -16.69
N ALA A 568 -1.58 12.74 -16.02
CA ALA A 568 -1.43 12.47 -14.60
C ALA A 568 -2.34 13.36 -13.75
N THR A 569 -2.51 14.64 -14.10
CA THR A 569 -3.44 15.56 -13.43
C THR A 569 -4.89 15.10 -13.58
N ILE A 570 -5.32 14.71 -14.79
CA ILE A 570 -6.69 14.18 -15.01
C ILE A 570 -6.90 12.91 -14.19
N ALA A 571 -5.95 11.96 -14.23
CA ALA A 571 -6.04 10.73 -13.46
C ALA A 571 -6.06 11.00 -11.94
N ALA A 572 -5.24 11.94 -11.46
CA ALA A 572 -5.20 12.35 -10.07
C ALA A 572 -6.54 12.96 -9.61
N LEU A 573 -7.13 13.86 -10.40
CA LEU A 573 -8.43 14.47 -10.09
C LEU A 573 -9.54 13.41 -10.05
N MET A 574 -9.60 12.51 -11.02
CA MET A 574 -10.55 11.39 -11.03
C MET A 574 -10.38 10.49 -9.80
N THR A 575 -9.13 10.24 -9.39
CA THR A 575 -8.81 9.43 -8.20
C THR A 575 -9.21 10.13 -6.92
N ALA A 576 -8.96 11.44 -6.80
CA ALA A 576 -9.33 12.23 -5.63
C ALA A 576 -10.85 12.25 -5.43
N ILE A 577 -11.61 12.51 -6.49
CA ILE A 577 -13.08 12.57 -6.42
C ILE A 577 -13.65 11.18 -6.14
N ALA A 578 -13.17 10.13 -6.81
CA ALA A 578 -13.62 8.77 -6.51
C ALA A 578 -13.28 8.34 -5.07
N SER A 579 -12.12 8.74 -4.56
CA SER A 579 -11.70 8.48 -3.18
C SER A 579 -12.51 9.26 -2.14
N TYR A 580 -13.03 10.43 -2.49
CA TYR A 580 -14.01 11.15 -1.67
C TYR A 580 -15.36 10.40 -1.64
N LEU A 581 -15.84 9.95 -2.79
CA LEU A 581 -17.17 9.33 -2.92
C LEU A 581 -17.27 7.94 -2.28
N VAL A 582 -16.24 7.12 -2.46
CA VAL A 582 -16.29 5.71 -2.02
C VAL A 582 -15.19 5.39 -1.02
N GLY A 583 -13.99 5.98 -1.15
CA GLY A 583 -12.83 5.66 -0.31
C GLY A 583 -11.60 5.24 -1.12
N PRO A 584 -10.45 5.03 -0.46
CA PRO A 584 -9.15 4.85 -1.11
C PRO A 584 -8.87 3.42 -1.62
N LEU A 585 -9.68 2.43 -1.25
CA LEU A 585 -9.41 1.00 -1.47
C LEU A 585 -10.27 0.41 -2.60
N SER A 586 -9.83 0.53 -3.85
CA SER A 586 -10.55 -0.07 -4.98
C SER A 586 -9.62 -0.56 -6.08
N LEU A 587 -9.37 -1.88 -6.06
CA LEU A 587 -8.71 -2.65 -7.13
C LEU A 587 -9.34 -2.46 -8.52
N THR A 588 -10.54 -1.87 -8.58
CA THR A 588 -11.24 -1.49 -9.80
C THR A 588 -10.35 -0.68 -10.75
N GLY A 589 -9.55 0.26 -10.23
CA GLY A 589 -8.67 1.08 -11.07
C GLY A 589 -7.59 0.28 -11.78
N LEU A 590 -7.07 -0.78 -11.15
CA LEU A 590 -6.08 -1.66 -11.76
C LEU A 590 -6.74 -2.72 -12.66
N MET A 591 -7.86 -3.30 -12.20
CA MET A 591 -8.48 -4.45 -12.83
C MET A 591 -9.25 -4.10 -14.12
N ALA A 592 -10.10 -3.07 -14.10
CA ALA A 592 -10.99 -2.76 -15.23
C ALA A 592 -10.26 -2.48 -16.57
N PRO A 593 -9.22 -1.64 -16.63
CA PRO A 593 -8.46 -1.43 -17.87
C PRO A 593 -7.65 -2.64 -18.32
N HIS A 594 -7.25 -3.49 -17.38
CA HIS A 594 -6.60 -4.76 -17.69
C HIS A 594 -7.61 -5.74 -18.30
N LEU A 595 -8.79 -5.89 -17.69
CA LEU A 595 -9.92 -6.68 -18.17
C LEU A 595 -10.32 -6.30 -19.60
N ALA A 596 -10.49 -5.00 -19.86
CA ALA A 596 -10.80 -4.50 -21.21
C ALA A 596 -9.76 -4.99 -22.23
N ARG A 597 -8.47 -4.93 -21.88
CA ARG A 597 -7.39 -5.39 -22.77
C ARG A 597 -7.48 -6.89 -23.06
N LEU A 598 -7.82 -7.68 -22.06
CA LEU A 598 -7.91 -9.15 -22.13
C LEU A 598 -9.13 -9.64 -22.92
N MET A 599 -10.25 -8.91 -22.83
CA MET A 599 -11.42 -9.12 -23.68
C MET A 599 -11.14 -8.81 -25.16
N GLY A 600 -9.99 -8.17 -25.44
CA GLY A 600 -9.48 -7.94 -26.79
C GLY A 600 -9.72 -6.53 -27.32
N PHE A 601 -10.07 -5.58 -26.45
CA PHE A 601 -10.13 -4.16 -26.78
C PHE A 601 -8.72 -3.58 -26.87
N GLN A 602 -8.17 -3.49 -28.08
CA GLN A 602 -6.80 -3.00 -28.29
C GLN A 602 -6.70 -1.51 -28.66
N LYS A 603 -7.69 -0.99 -29.38
CA LYS A 603 -7.77 0.46 -29.68
C LYS A 603 -8.05 1.21 -28.37
N GLU A 604 -7.33 2.30 -28.15
CA GLU A 604 -7.39 3.15 -26.97
C GLU A 604 -8.80 3.61 -26.65
N ALA A 605 -9.59 4.05 -27.65
CA ALA A 605 -10.95 4.54 -27.44
C ALA A 605 -11.89 3.43 -26.94
N HIS A 606 -11.81 2.24 -27.56
CA HIS A 606 -12.64 1.11 -27.15
C HIS A 606 -12.20 0.53 -25.81
N GLN A 607 -10.88 0.49 -25.55
CA GLN A 607 -10.37 0.03 -24.27
C GLN A 607 -10.80 0.99 -23.16
N LEU A 608 -10.73 2.31 -23.37
CA LEU A 608 -11.21 3.31 -22.43
C LEU A 608 -12.70 3.13 -22.13
N ALA A 609 -13.55 3.05 -23.17
CA ALA A 609 -14.99 2.84 -23.02
C ALA A 609 -15.31 1.53 -22.27
N ALA A 610 -14.64 0.43 -22.63
CA ALA A 610 -14.79 -0.84 -21.93
C ALA A 610 -14.32 -0.75 -20.46
N SER A 611 -13.23 -0.03 -20.19
CA SER A 611 -12.71 0.19 -18.83
C SER A 611 -13.73 0.92 -17.97
N ILE A 612 -14.35 1.99 -18.50
CA ILE A 612 -15.40 2.75 -17.83
C ILE A 612 -16.58 1.86 -17.46
N LEU A 613 -17.10 1.08 -18.43
CA LEU A 613 -18.26 0.20 -18.20
C LEU A 613 -17.96 -0.90 -17.19
N ILE A 614 -16.80 -1.55 -17.31
CA ILE A 614 -16.37 -2.61 -16.39
C ILE A 614 -16.15 -2.03 -14.99
N GLY A 615 -15.51 -0.86 -14.87
CA GLY A 615 -15.27 -0.20 -13.60
C GLY A 615 -16.56 0.14 -12.86
N ALA A 616 -17.53 0.73 -13.57
CA ALA A 616 -18.85 1.00 -13.02
C ALA A 616 -19.57 -0.27 -12.58
N ALA A 617 -19.60 -1.30 -13.43
CA ALA A 617 -20.27 -2.56 -13.13
C ALA A 617 -19.69 -3.25 -11.89
N VAL A 618 -18.35 -3.31 -11.78
CA VAL A 618 -17.66 -3.93 -10.64
C VAL A 618 -18.01 -3.22 -9.34
N LEU A 619 -17.97 -1.89 -9.31
CA LEU A 619 -18.18 -1.16 -8.06
C LEU A 619 -19.66 -1.10 -7.67
N ILE A 620 -20.59 -1.06 -8.62
CA ILE A 620 -22.03 -1.22 -8.35
C ILE A 620 -22.31 -2.62 -7.81
N PHE A 621 -21.74 -3.66 -8.42
CA PHE A 621 -21.95 -5.03 -7.95
C PHE A 621 -21.36 -5.25 -6.55
N ALA A 622 -20.17 -4.70 -6.28
CA ALA A 622 -19.57 -4.71 -4.95
C ALA A 622 -20.44 -3.98 -3.93
N ASP A 623 -20.99 -2.81 -4.28
CA ASP A 623 -21.91 -2.05 -3.44
C ASP A 623 -23.23 -2.79 -3.19
N TRP A 624 -23.77 -3.51 -4.17
CA TRP A 624 -24.93 -4.36 -3.95
C TRP A 624 -24.62 -5.50 -2.97
N LEU A 625 -23.51 -6.21 -3.20
CA LEU A 625 -23.07 -7.32 -2.35
C LEU A 625 -22.82 -6.85 -0.90
N SER A 626 -22.34 -5.61 -0.74
CA SER A 626 -22.09 -4.94 0.55
C SER A 626 -23.30 -4.84 1.49
N ARG A 627 -24.52 -4.86 0.94
CA ARG A 627 -25.77 -4.69 1.69
C ARG A 627 -26.54 -6.00 1.86
N VAL A 628 -26.15 -7.02 1.11
CA VAL A 628 -26.98 -8.21 0.87
C VAL A 628 -26.39 -9.45 1.53
N VAL A 629 -25.05 -9.56 1.61
CA VAL A 629 -24.39 -10.76 2.13
C VAL A 629 -24.58 -10.94 3.64
N ILE A 630 -24.56 -9.85 4.42
CA ILE A 630 -24.71 -9.89 5.88
C ILE A 630 -25.89 -9.01 6.30
N TYR A 631 -27.05 -9.20 5.70
CA TYR A 631 -28.28 -8.45 6.07
C TYR A 631 -28.63 -8.66 7.56
N PRO A 632 -29.06 -7.61 8.30
CA PRO A 632 -29.25 -6.21 7.91
C PRO A 632 -28.00 -5.32 8.02
N TYR A 633 -26.84 -5.89 8.37
CA TYR A 633 -25.58 -5.18 8.49
C TYR A 633 -24.94 -4.89 7.13
N GLN A 634 -24.14 -3.82 7.08
CA GLN A 634 -23.43 -3.43 5.87
C GLN A 634 -21.94 -3.70 6.05
N VAL A 635 -21.37 -4.37 5.05
CA VAL A 635 -19.94 -4.69 4.98
C VAL A 635 -19.27 -3.66 4.07
N PRO A 636 -17.98 -3.33 4.25
CA PRO A 636 -17.30 -2.37 3.38
C PRO A 636 -17.30 -2.77 1.90
N VAL A 637 -17.59 -1.83 1.00
CA VAL A 637 -17.61 -2.05 -0.45
C VAL A 637 -16.23 -2.44 -0.97
N GLY A 638 -15.17 -1.88 -0.38
CA GLY A 638 -13.78 -2.18 -0.72
C GLY A 638 -13.43 -3.67 -0.57
N LEU A 639 -14.02 -4.36 0.42
CA LEU A 639 -13.84 -5.80 0.61
C LEU A 639 -14.33 -6.59 -0.61
N PHE A 640 -15.56 -6.32 -1.07
CA PHE A 640 -16.11 -7.02 -2.22
C PHE A 640 -15.40 -6.65 -3.52
N ALA A 641 -15.01 -5.39 -3.70
CA ALA A 641 -14.18 -5.00 -4.83
C ALA A 641 -12.85 -5.79 -4.86
N ALA A 642 -12.23 -6.01 -3.70
CA ALA A 642 -11.01 -6.81 -3.59
C ALA A 642 -11.25 -8.32 -3.80
N LEU A 643 -12.34 -8.87 -3.28
CA LEU A 643 -12.72 -10.29 -3.48
C LEU A 643 -13.12 -10.60 -4.92
N ILE A 644 -13.69 -9.63 -5.65
CA ILE A 644 -13.97 -9.77 -7.08
C ILE A 644 -12.67 -9.69 -7.87
N GLY A 645 -11.85 -8.66 -7.62
CA GLY A 645 -10.69 -8.37 -8.47
C GLY A 645 -9.45 -9.20 -8.18
N GLY A 646 -9.21 -9.56 -6.93
CA GLY A 646 -8.01 -10.27 -6.49
C GLY A 646 -7.88 -11.67 -7.08
N PRO A 647 -8.81 -12.61 -6.79
CA PRO A 647 -8.78 -13.95 -7.34
C PRO A 647 -8.73 -13.96 -8.88
N TYR A 648 -9.46 -13.04 -9.52
CA TYR A 648 -9.45 -12.89 -10.97
C TYR A 648 -8.06 -12.54 -11.51
N LEU A 649 -7.39 -11.54 -10.92
CA LEU A 649 -6.06 -11.12 -11.34
C LEU A 649 -5.05 -12.27 -11.22
N ILE A 650 -5.11 -13.01 -10.11
CA ILE A 650 -4.22 -14.15 -9.87
C ILE A 650 -4.48 -15.26 -10.88
N TRP A 651 -5.75 -15.66 -11.06
CA TRP A 651 -6.14 -16.67 -12.04
C TRP A 651 -5.67 -16.31 -13.45
N LEU A 652 -5.89 -15.07 -13.86
CA LEU A 652 -5.54 -14.64 -15.21
C LEU A 652 -4.04 -14.66 -15.47
N LEU A 653 -3.28 -14.16 -14.52
CA LEU A 653 -1.83 -14.20 -14.59
C LEU A 653 -1.34 -15.66 -14.69
N THR A 654 -2.06 -16.65 -14.09
CA THR A 654 -1.65 -18.07 -14.17
C THR A 654 -1.90 -18.65 -15.57
N ARG A 655 -2.89 -18.13 -16.30
CA ARG A 655 -3.26 -18.61 -17.64
C ARG A 655 -2.37 -18.08 -18.76
N GLN A 656 -1.81 -16.88 -18.62
CA GLN A 656 -1.01 -16.26 -19.70
C GLN A 656 0.28 -17.02 -20.03
N GLN A 657 0.83 -17.80 -19.10
CA GLN A 657 2.02 -18.61 -19.32
C GLN A 657 1.74 -20.08 -19.65
N ALA A 658 0.58 -20.65 -19.29
CA ALA A 658 0.23 -22.03 -19.69
C ALA A 658 -0.01 -22.19 -21.22
N ARG A 659 -0.04 -21.07 -21.95
CA ARG A 659 -0.07 -21.01 -23.42
C ARG A 659 1.30 -20.70 -24.04
N ARG A 660 2.35 -20.60 -23.22
CA ARG A 660 3.76 -20.62 -23.61
C ARG A 660 4.32 -21.98 -23.25
#